data_AF-A0A945UMB3-F1
#
_entry.id   AF-A0A945UMB3-F1
#
_cell.length_a   1.000
_cell.length_b   1.000
_cell.length_c   1.000
_cell.angle_alpha   90.00
_cell.angle_beta   90.00
_cell.angle_gamma   90.00
#
_symmetry.space_group_name_H-M   'P 1'
#
loop_
_entity.id
_entity.type
_entity.pdbx_description
1 polymer ?
#
loop_
_entity_poly.entity_id
_entity_poly.type
_entity_poly.pdbx_seq_one_letter_code
_entity_poly.pdbx_strand_id
1 'polypeptide(L)'
;VGRLRRALQVELPANAVFAHASPRLLAAHIQNARHLKTTPINKRKPGDKRRATSAEASLWLVQQQDPDNVAYNMTGAIDIDGLLDAPAMTRALMAVNLRHPALHSLFIEQPDGLILEPRADLIQCPAIDEADSETDFKTWISEIERVETARPFRLDKELPFRARILRLADNRHRVLIAFHHIAADAYAIDIFSRDLEESYRRALENPGLEPAELSEQLAPPGFDPLAAEERLDFTEDGAAAAALRRWALRLKGVGAALSLPREEDQIHDAALDGTLGVETLFIDEDLRRRLADRARAAAVTPFVLLHATLAVALHRFGGGEDVVIGTPVSQRPDEAFARSVAMMLNTVPLRLAIEPDARLSDIVAGAQDCLIDVLADSVVPLDRIVEAVNADRSGVGGGGGDASLFQVLLTTHPPHLGTLQLGDANVAVRVLPQAQAKMDLVVLCADAGATMNITIEHAAGLFPDGGAARFAQAFLGVLDAVASSPSTPVDHVLLFGPGSSEYSDEVSGSAVVDARGAPGGTILDRFSEIAARHGDLVALEGPDGSGLDYGALDRLTDRLAGALAAAGVGRGDLVGVNMARGVEQIVVFLSILKAGGAYVPLDREQPGPRLAGMVADGGIGFVVRDEAPTGGEWLGEDIKVLSYGALAASDLEDAVRDTAKIGADTAYVMFTSGSSGRPKGVQVPHRAVLRLAVEPGFASFGPGKRVAQIATTSFDAATYEIWCALLNGATCVVVEREAAYDGASLASAFQGASGRVGVHSTFLTVSVFNR
;
A
#
# COMPACT_ATOMS: atom_id res chain seq x y z
N VAL A 1 31.73 21.02 4.12
CA VAL A 1 32.90 20.11 4.17
C VAL A 1 34.01 20.51 3.18
N GLY A 2 33.75 20.60 1.86
CA GLY A 2 34.80 20.89 0.86
C GLY A 2 35.67 22.14 1.13
N ARG A 3 35.05 23.25 1.55
CA ARG A 3 35.77 24.48 1.95
C ARG A 3 36.72 24.27 3.14
N LEU A 4 36.31 23.50 4.15
CA LEU A 4 37.11 23.19 5.33
C LEU A 4 38.30 22.28 4.99
N ARG A 5 38.06 21.23 4.20
CA ARG A 5 39.12 20.33 3.69
C ARG A 5 40.23 21.12 3.01
N ARG A 6 39.89 22.05 2.12
CA ARG A 6 40.87 22.90 1.42
C ARG A 6 41.60 23.85 2.37
N ALA A 7 40.85 24.58 3.20
CA ALA A 7 41.44 25.61 4.05
C ALA A 7 42.40 25.02 5.10
N LEU A 8 42.07 23.83 5.62
CA LEU A 8 42.77 23.22 6.77
C LEU A 8 43.65 22.03 6.39
N GLN A 9 43.60 21.55 5.14
CA GLN A 9 44.39 20.42 4.64
C GLN A 9 44.21 19.14 5.49
N VAL A 10 42.97 18.85 5.89
CA VAL A 10 42.58 17.66 6.68
C VAL A 10 41.57 16.79 5.94
N GLU A 11 41.63 15.47 6.17
CA GLU A 11 40.62 14.51 5.76
C GLU A 11 39.40 14.67 6.67
N LEU A 12 38.24 15.00 6.08
CA LEU A 12 37.02 15.24 6.85
C LEU A 12 35.82 14.59 6.15
N PRO A 13 35.23 13.49 6.66
CA PRO A 13 34.11 12.82 6.00
C PRO A 13 32.85 13.71 5.93
N ALA A 14 31.89 13.34 5.07
CA ALA A 14 30.67 14.14 4.86
C ALA A 14 29.83 14.24 6.14
N ASN A 15 29.81 13.17 6.95
CA ASN A 15 29.07 13.10 8.20
C ASN A 15 29.63 13.98 9.33
N ALA A 16 30.90 14.41 9.28
CA ALA A 16 31.57 15.09 10.39
C ALA A 16 30.88 16.40 10.81
N VAL A 17 30.25 17.11 9.87
CA VAL A 17 29.49 18.35 10.18
C VAL A 17 28.18 18.08 10.90
N PHE A 18 27.60 16.89 10.71
CA PHE A 18 26.39 16.45 11.40
C PHE A 18 26.71 15.84 12.76
N ALA A 19 27.74 14.97 12.83
CA ALA A 19 28.21 14.36 14.08
C ALA A 19 28.80 15.40 15.07
N HIS A 20 29.29 16.53 14.57
CA HIS A 20 29.88 17.60 15.37
C HIS A 20 29.21 18.95 15.08
N ALA A 21 27.90 19.04 15.37
CA ALA A 21 27.00 20.13 15.02
C ALA A 21 27.25 21.50 15.71
N SER A 22 28.46 21.75 16.24
CA SER A 22 28.85 23.08 16.70
C SER A 22 30.29 23.40 16.26
N PRO A 23 30.64 24.68 16.02
CA PRO A 23 32.00 25.07 15.66
C PRO A 23 33.05 24.54 16.65
N ARG A 24 32.73 24.51 17.94
CA ARG A 24 33.60 24.00 19.00
C ARG A 24 33.86 22.49 18.87
N LEU A 25 32.81 21.70 18.70
CA LEU A 25 32.93 20.24 18.54
C LEU A 25 33.65 19.90 17.23
N LEU A 26 33.31 20.59 16.15
CA LEU A 26 33.93 20.37 14.85
C LEU A 26 35.42 20.74 14.88
N ALA A 27 35.79 21.83 15.54
CA ALA A 27 37.19 22.21 15.72
C ALA A 27 37.98 21.14 16.52
N ALA A 28 37.41 20.59 17.59
CA ALA A 28 38.03 19.53 18.38
C ALA A 28 38.20 18.23 17.57
N HIS A 29 37.24 17.89 16.71
CA HIS A 29 37.38 16.77 15.78
C HIS A 29 38.49 17.01 14.76
N ILE A 30 38.52 18.21 14.15
CA ILE A 30 39.53 18.59 13.16
C ILE A 30 40.95 18.56 13.72
N GLN A 31 41.16 18.92 15.00
CA GLN A 31 42.47 18.86 15.65
C GLN A 31 43.07 17.44 15.66
N ASN A 32 42.22 16.41 15.66
CA ASN A 32 42.62 15.01 15.63
C ASN A 32 42.48 14.37 14.24
N ALA A 33 42.02 15.13 13.24
CA ALA A 33 41.83 14.63 11.89
C ALA A 33 43.19 14.42 11.20
N ARG A 34 43.27 13.38 10.36
CA ARG A 34 44.45 13.13 9.55
C ARG A 34 44.64 14.25 8.54
N HIS A 35 45.89 14.58 8.24
CA HIS A 35 46.19 15.44 7.11
C HIS A 35 45.78 14.75 5.81
N LEU A 36 45.25 15.55 4.87
CA LEU A 36 44.94 15.10 3.51
C LEU A 36 46.16 14.45 2.90
N LYS A 37 46.13 13.15 2.66
CA LYS A 37 47.05 12.54 1.71
C LYS A 37 46.70 13.10 0.33
N THR A 38 47.58 13.89 -0.26
CA THR A 38 47.42 14.37 -1.62
C THR A 38 47.59 13.20 -2.59
N THR A 39 46.51 12.47 -2.86
CA THR A 39 46.47 11.56 -4.01
C THR A 39 46.42 12.42 -5.27
N PRO A 40 47.38 12.28 -6.20
CA PRO A 40 47.36 13.02 -7.46
C PRO A 40 46.03 12.75 -8.18
N ILE A 41 45.37 13.82 -8.61
CA ILE A 41 44.16 13.70 -9.41
C ILE A 41 44.59 13.50 -10.85
N ASN A 42 44.12 12.41 -11.47
CA ASN A 42 44.36 12.21 -12.89
C ASN A 42 43.52 13.21 -13.70
N LYS A 43 44.17 14.26 -14.19
CA LYS A 43 43.52 15.27 -15.04
C LYS A 43 43.44 14.73 -16.46
N ARG A 44 42.25 14.33 -16.87
CA ARG A 44 41.94 13.94 -18.25
C ARG A 44 41.51 15.16 -19.05
N LYS A 45 41.84 15.20 -20.33
CA LYS A 45 41.29 16.23 -21.22
C LYS A 45 39.87 15.82 -21.62
N PRO A 46 38.97 16.79 -21.86
CA PRO A 46 37.60 16.50 -22.29
C PRO A 46 37.47 15.54 -23.50
N GLY A 47 38.45 15.53 -24.42
CA GLY A 47 38.43 14.66 -25.61
C GLY A 47 39.11 13.30 -25.43
N ASP A 48 39.63 12.96 -24.25
CA ASP A 48 40.31 11.68 -24.03
C ASP A 48 39.27 10.57 -23.77
N LYS A 49 39.48 9.39 -24.37
CA LYS A 49 38.70 8.19 -24.02
C LYS A 49 38.99 7.80 -22.58
N ARG A 50 37.98 7.29 -21.87
CA ARG A 50 38.16 6.74 -20.52
C ARG A 50 37.25 5.56 -20.27
N ARG A 51 37.52 4.83 -19.19
CA ARG A 51 36.56 3.86 -18.66
C ARG A 51 35.31 4.56 -18.12
N ALA A 52 34.19 3.86 -18.17
CA ALA A 52 33.00 4.23 -17.42
C ALA A 52 33.29 4.17 -15.92
N THR A 53 32.69 5.09 -15.18
CA THR A 53 32.53 5.00 -13.73
C THR A 53 31.62 3.85 -13.36
N SER A 54 31.60 3.47 -12.09
CA SER A 54 30.72 2.41 -11.60
C SER A 54 29.25 2.75 -11.88
N ALA A 55 28.82 3.98 -11.55
CA ALA A 55 27.44 4.44 -11.79
C ALA A 55 27.05 4.47 -13.28
N GLU A 56 27.97 4.88 -14.17
CA GLU A 56 27.74 4.82 -15.61
C GLU A 56 27.61 3.38 -16.11
N ALA A 57 28.44 2.46 -15.60
CA ALA A 57 28.38 1.05 -15.96
C ALA A 57 27.07 0.38 -15.50
N SER A 58 26.57 0.69 -14.29
CA SER A 58 25.29 0.15 -13.80
C SER A 58 24.13 0.60 -14.69
N LEU A 59 24.07 1.89 -15.02
CA LEU A 59 23.01 2.43 -15.88
C LEU A 59 23.08 1.88 -17.31
N TRP A 60 24.29 1.69 -17.84
CA TRP A 60 24.47 1.02 -19.12
C TRP A 60 23.96 -0.42 -19.08
N LEU A 61 24.28 -1.18 -18.02
CA LEU A 61 23.79 -2.56 -17.87
C LEU A 61 22.26 -2.61 -17.83
N VAL A 62 21.61 -1.70 -17.08
CA VAL A 62 20.14 -1.59 -17.05
C VAL A 62 19.57 -1.28 -18.43
N GLN A 63 20.17 -0.36 -19.19
CA GLN A 63 19.73 -0.04 -20.55
C GLN A 63 19.95 -1.22 -21.52
N GLN A 64 20.96 -2.07 -21.31
CA GLN A 64 21.22 -3.23 -22.17
C GLN A 64 20.26 -4.40 -21.90
N GLN A 65 19.72 -4.51 -20.68
CA GLN A 65 18.71 -5.50 -20.34
C GLN A 65 17.39 -5.24 -21.09
N ASP A 66 17.02 -3.97 -21.22
CA ASP A 66 15.89 -3.52 -22.02
C ASP A 66 16.28 -2.27 -22.83
N PRO A 67 16.67 -2.43 -24.11
CA PRO A 67 17.07 -1.32 -24.96
C PRO A 67 15.99 -0.25 -25.14
N ASP A 68 14.71 -0.59 -24.98
CA ASP A 68 13.58 0.33 -25.12
C ASP A 68 13.15 0.97 -23.79
N ASN A 69 13.86 0.67 -22.70
CA ASN A 69 13.67 1.30 -21.40
C ASN A 69 13.88 2.83 -21.52
N VAL A 70 12.88 3.58 -21.06
CA VAL A 70 12.86 5.04 -21.03
C VAL A 70 12.77 5.60 -19.61
N ALA A 71 12.81 4.74 -18.59
CA ALA A 71 12.74 5.14 -17.20
C ALA A 71 13.90 6.05 -16.79
N TYR A 72 15.05 5.99 -17.47
CA TYR A 72 16.22 6.83 -17.20
C TYR A 72 16.35 8.04 -18.13
N ASN A 73 15.30 8.38 -18.88
CA ASN A 73 15.23 9.61 -19.65
C ASN A 73 14.90 10.80 -18.74
N MET A 74 15.81 11.77 -18.65
CA MET A 74 15.57 13.04 -17.98
C MET A 74 15.14 14.09 -19.00
N THR A 75 13.83 14.30 -19.13
CA THR A 75 13.26 15.25 -20.09
C THR A 75 12.73 16.50 -19.40
N GLY A 76 13.05 17.66 -19.95
CA GLY A 76 12.57 18.96 -19.49
C GLY A 76 12.17 19.88 -20.64
N ALA A 77 11.39 20.90 -20.30
CA ALA A 77 10.98 21.96 -21.20
C ALA A 77 11.36 23.33 -20.62
N ILE A 78 11.84 24.22 -21.48
CA ILE A 78 12.08 25.62 -21.17
C ILE A 78 11.03 26.43 -21.92
N ASP A 79 10.08 26.98 -21.19
CA ASP A 79 9.05 27.88 -21.68
C ASP A 79 9.61 29.29 -21.77
N ILE A 80 9.49 29.92 -22.94
CA ILE A 80 10.08 31.23 -23.23
C ILE A 80 8.98 32.14 -23.79
N ASP A 81 8.53 33.07 -22.96
CA ASP A 81 7.64 34.16 -23.35
C ASP A 81 8.49 35.41 -23.62
N GLY A 82 8.77 35.68 -24.89
CA GLY A 82 9.64 36.74 -25.36
C GLY A 82 10.26 36.45 -26.72
N LEU A 83 11.12 37.37 -27.19
CA LEU A 83 11.89 37.17 -28.42
C LEU A 83 12.98 36.12 -28.18
N LEU A 84 13.11 35.18 -29.12
CA LEU A 84 14.17 34.18 -29.14
C LEU A 84 14.85 34.17 -30.51
N ASP A 85 16.16 34.45 -30.54
CA ASP A 85 17.00 34.15 -31.69
C ASP A 85 17.28 32.64 -31.74
N ALA A 86 16.48 31.91 -32.52
CA ALA A 86 16.59 30.45 -32.64
C ALA A 86 17.97 30.00 -33.19
N PRO A 87 18.56 30.64 -34.22
CA PRO A 87 19.94 30.34 -34.63
C PRO A 87 20.98 30.49 -33.51
N ALA A 88 20.91 31.55 -32.70
CA ALA A 88 21.80 31.74 -31.56
C ALA A 88 21.58 30.66 -30.48
N MET A 89 20.32 30.29 -30.21
CA MET A 89 19.98 29.20 -29.29
C MET A 89 20.53 27.85 -29.77
N THR A 90 20.39 27.55 -31.07
CA THR A 90 20.99 26.37 -31.70
C THR A 90 22.50 26.32 -31.49
N ARG A 91 23.23 27.40 -31.79
CA ARG A 91 24.68 27.45 -31.56
C ARG A 91 25.04 27.31 -30.09
N ALA A 92 24.25 27.92 -29.20
CA ALA A 92 24.47 27.86 -27.77
C ALA A 92 24.34 26.43 -27.21
N LEU A 93 23.26 25.72 -27.58
CA LEU A 93 23.03 24.32 -27.20
C LEU A 93 24.16 23.40 -27.69
N MET A 94 24.59 23.58 -28.95
CA MET A 94 25.71 22.81 -29.51
C MET A 94 27.03 23.09 -28.78
N ALA A 95 27.30 24.35 -28.42
CA ALA A 95 28.50 24.74 -27.68
C ALA A 95 28.56 24.15 -26.27
N VAL A 96 27.41 24.11 -25.57
CA VAL A 96 27.30 23.47 -24.24
C VAL A 96 27.43 21.95 -24.37
N ASN A 97 26.84 21.33 -25.39
CA ASN A 97 27.01 19.90 -25.65
C ASN A 97 28.50 19.57 -25.90
N LEU A 98 29.18 20.33 -26.76
CA LEU A 98 30.63 20.25 -26.99
C LEU A 98 31.47 20.46 -25.72
N ARG A 99 30.99 21.29 -24.79
CA ARG A 99 31.73 21.64 -23.57
C ARG A 99 31.89 20.46 -22.62
N HIS A 100 30.88 19.58 -22.58
CA HIS A 100 30.75 18.54 -21.56
C HIS A 100 30.86 17.15 -22.19
N PRO A 101 31.98 16.42 -21.99
CA PRO A 101 32.22 15.11 -22.61
C PRO A 101 31.09 14.10 -22.43
N ALA A 102 30.49 14.05 -21.25
CA ALA A 102 29.42 13.11 -20.95
C ALA A 102 28.20 13.27 -21.87
N LEU A 103 27.92 14.48 -22.37
CA LEU A 103 26.79 14.76 -23.25
C LEU A 103 27.02 14.33 -24.70
N HIS A 104 28.28 14.24 -25.14
CA HIS A 104 28.65 13.90 -26.51
C HIS A 104 29.52 12.63 -26.62
N SER A 105 29.37 11.69 -25.70
CA SER A 105 30.11 10.43 -25.74
C SER A 105 29.23 9.23 -26.05
N LEU A 106 29.81 8.24 -26.72
CA LEU A 106 29.24 6.89 -26.84
C LEU A 106 29.78 5.98 -25.73
N PHE A 107 28.97 5.00 -25.33
CA PHE A 107 29.33 3.97 -24.34
C PHE A 107 29.59 2.65 -25.07
N ILE A 108 30.86 2.31 -25.24
CA ILE A 108 31.32 1.19 -26.07
C ILE A 108 31.87 0.08 -25.18
N GLU A 109 31.23 -1.09 -25.24
CA GLU A 109 31.72 -2.28 -24.56
C GLU A 109 33.02 -2.79 -25.21
N GLN A 110 34.05 -3.00 -24.40
CA GLN A 110 35.32 -3.58 -24.80
C GLN A 110 35.69 -4.75 -23.87
N PRO A 111 36.63 -5.64 -24.25
CA PRO A 111 37.02 -6.78 -23.42
C PRO A 111 37.53 -6.42 -22.01
N ASP A 112 38.02 -5.20 -21.81
CA ASP A 112 38.53 -4.66 -20.55
C ASP A 112 37.53 -3.77 -19.80
N GLY A 113 36.30 -3.65 -20.30
CA GLY A 113 35.17 -2.97 -19.68
C GLY A 113 34.49 -1.95 -20.59
N LEU A 114 33.54 -1.20 -20.02
CA LEU A 114 32.82 -0.16 -20.74
C LEU A 114 33.68 1.10 -20.88
N ILE A 115 33.82 1.59 -22.12
CA ILE A 115 34.59 2.78 -22.47
C ILE A 115 33.65 3.91 -22.86
N LEU A 116 33.87 5.08 -22.28
CA LEU A 116 33.30 6.34 -22.71
C LEU A 116 34.19 6.95 -23.81
N GLU A 117 33.61 7.14 -25.00
CA GLU A 117 34.29 7.69 -26.17
C GLU A 117 33.63 9.00 -26.61
N PRO A 118 34.26 10.17 -26.35
CA PRO A 118 33.79 11.45 -26.87
C PRO A 118 33.75 11.49 -28.41
N ARG A 119 32.60 11.88 -28.97
CA ARG A 119 32.30 11.95 -30.40
C ARG A 119 31.66 13.28 -30.78
N ALA A 120 32.47 14.33 -30.73
CA ALA A 120 32.06 15.69 -31.12
C ALA A 120 31.52 15.77 -32.56
N ASP A 121 31.96 14.87 -33.44
CA ASP A 121 31.50 14.74 -34.83
C ASP A 121 30.04 14.27 -34.96
N LEU A 122 29.47 13.69 -33.90
CA LEU A 122 28.07 13.23 -33.86
C LEU A 122 27.10 14.27 -33.29
N ILE A 123 27.56 15.45 -32.88
CA ILE A 123 26.70 16.50 -32.35
C ILE A 123 25.81 17.05 -33.46
N GLN A 124 24.51 16.95 -33.26
CA GLN A 124 23.50 17.38 -34.24
C GLN A 124 22.99 18.79 -33.93
N CYS A 125 22.62 19.53 -34.98
CA CYS A 125 21.86 20.76 -34.84
C CYS A 125 20.45 20.43 -34.29
N PRO A 126 19.98 21.10 -33.22
CA PRO A 126 18.60 20.95 -32.75
C PRO A 126 17.59 21.24 -33.87
N ALA A 127 16.59 20.38 -34.00
CA ALA A 127 15.49 20.63 -34.92
C ALA A 127 14.68 21.86 -34.47
N ILE A 128 14.20 22.64 -35.45
CA ILE A 128 13.32 23.79 -35.23
C ILE A 128 11.98 23.46 -35.87
N ASP A 129 10.93 23.42 -35.07
CA ASP A 129 9.57 23.11 -35.50
C ASP A 129 8.66 24.31 -35.29
N GLU A 130 7.78 24.54 -36.25
CA GLU A 130 6.83 25.63 -36.24
C GLU A 130 5.43 25.04 -36.40
N ALA A 131 4.48 25.51 -35.59
CA ALA A 131 3.12 25.03 -35.68
C ALA A 131 2.41 25.62 -36.90
N ASP A 132 1.65 24.78 -37.62
CA ASP A 132 0.78 25.25 -38.69
C ASP A 132 -0.42 26.03 -38.13
N SER A 133 -0.94 26.98 -38.91
CA SER A 133 -2.02 27.90 -38.48
C SER A 133 -3.34 27.24 -38.07
N GLU A 134 -3.56 25.98 -38.45
CA GLU A 134 -4.77 25.19 -38.15
C GLU A 134 -4.58 24.24 -36.95
N THR A 135 -3.39 24.21 -36.34
CA THR A 135 -3.05 23.23 -35.32
C THR A 135 -3.53 23.67 -33.94
N ASP A 136 -4.19 22.78 -33.20
CA ASP A 136 -4.37 22.97 -31.76
C ASP A 136 -3.02 22.86 -31.05
N PHE A 137 -2.43 24.01 -30.73
CA PHE A 137 -1.13 24.14 -30.07
C PHE A 137 -0.98 23.25 -28.85
N LYS A 138 -2.03 23.11 -28.03
CA LYS A 138 -1.94 22.32 -26.79
C LYS A 138 -1.75 20.85 -27.09
N THR A 139 -2.55 20.33 -28.02
CA THR A 139 -2.49 18.93 -28.44
C THR A 139 -1.15 18.62 -29.13
N TRP A 140 -0.69 19.51 -30.01
CA TRP A 140 0.58 19.34 -30.72
C TRP A 140 1.80 19.32 -29.79
N ILE A 141 1.88 20.28 -28.86
CA ILE A 141 2.96 20.33 -27.86
C ILE A 141 2.94 19.06 -27.00
N SER A 142 1.76 18.66 -26.52
CA SER A 142 1.62 17.49 -25.65
C SER A 142 2.06 16.21 -26.35
N GLU A 143 1.76 16.07 -27.65
CA GLU A 143 2.19 14.92 -28.44
C GLU A 143 3.71 14.90 -28.65
N ILE A 144 4.33 16.04 -28.93
CA ILE A 144 5.80 16.13 -29.03
C ILE A 144 6.47 15.79 -27.70
N GLU A 145 5.97 16.33 -26.58
CA GLU A 145 6.48 16.04 -25.24
C GLU A 145 6.37 14.55 -24.90
N ARG A 146 5.24 13.93 -25.23
CA ARG A 146 5.00 12.50 -25.05
C ARG A 146 5.96 11.66 -25.88
N VAL A 147 6.12 11.97 -27.16
CA VAL A 147 7.01 11.26 -28.08
C VAL A 147 8.46 11.38 -27.64
N GLU A 148 8.93 12.58 -27.28
CA GLU A 148 10.33 12.77 -26.87
C GLU A 148 10.63 12.07 -25.54
N THR A 149 9.70 12.11 -24.57
CA THR A 149 9.86 11.41 -23.29
C THR A 149 9.90 9.89 -23.47
N ALA A 150 9.09 9.35 -24.36
CA ALA A 150 9.00 7.92 -24.64
C ALA A 150 10.03 7.43 -25.70
N ARG A 151 10.96 8.27 -26.15
CA ARG A 151 11.97 7.89 -27.14
C ARG A 151 13.25 7.36 -26.46
N PRO A 152 13.58 6.06 -26.58
CA PRO A 152 14.74 5.49 -25.91
C PRO A 152 16.07 5.99 -26.50
N PHE A 153 17.12 6.02 -25.68
CA PHE A 153 18.49 6.32 -26.12
C PHE A 153 19.24 5.03 -26.44
N ARG A 154 19.93 5.00 -27.59
CA ARG A 154 20.85 3.91 -27.95
C ARG A 154 22.28 4.33 -27.66
N LEU A 155 22.73 4.14 -26.41
CA LEU A 155 23.97 4.72 -25.87
C LEU A 155 25.27 4.27 -26.58
N ASP A 156 25.21 3.20 -27.37
CA ASP A 156 26.30 2.68 -28.20
C ASP A 156 26.39 3.37 -29.58
N LYS A 157 25.32 4.05 -30.02
CA LYS A 157 25.18 4.61 -31.39
C LYS A 157 24.74 6.08 -31.41
N GLU A 158 24.17 6.57 -30.33
CA GLU A 158 23.58 7.89 -30.20
C GLU A 158 24.10 8.59 -28.94
N LEU A 159 24.25 9.91 -29.03
CA LEU A 159 24.64 10.74 -27.90
C LEU A 159 23.54 10.78 -26.84
N PRO A 160 23.88 10.80 -25.53
CA PRO A 160 22.93 10.81 -24.42
C PRO A 160 22.29 12.21 -24.19
N PHE A 161 22.14 12.99 -25.26
CA PHE A 161 21.60 14.35 -25.24
C PHE A 161 20.84 14.66 -26.54
N ARG A 162 19.63 15.19 -26.42
CA ARG A 162 18.82 15.71 -27.52
C ARG A 162 18.23 17.06 -27.14
N ALA A 163 18.04 17.92 -28.14
CA ALA A 163 17.32 19.17 -27.97
C ALA A 163 16.47 19.49 -29.21
N ARG A 164 15.34 20.17 -28.98
CA ARG A 164 14.38 20.58 -30.01
C ARG A 164 13.82 21.96 -29.66
N ILE A 165 13.66 22.82 -30.65
CA ILE A 165 13.13 24.18 -30.49
C ILE A 165 11.76 24.24 -31.17
N LEU A 166 10.72 24.57 -30.41
CA LEU A 166 9.36 24.75 -30.89
C LEU A 166 9.05 26.25 -30.93
N ARG A 167 8.77 26.77 -32.12
CA ARG A 167 8.24 28.12 -32.32
C ARG A 167 6.72 28.07 -32.24
N LEU A 168 6.16 28.58 -31.15
CA LEU A 168 4.71 28.59 -30.90
C LEU A 168 4.06 29.88 -31.44
N ALA A 169 4.79 30.98 -31.42
CA ALA A 169 4.46 32.27 -32.03
C ALA A 169 5.75 33.09 -32.15
N ASP A 170 5.69 34.28 -32.75
CA ASP A 170 6.84 35.19 -32.86
C ASP A 170 7.55 35.44 -31.51
N ASN A 171 6.76 35.59 -30.43
CA ASN A 171 7.24 35.85 -29.06
C ASN A 171 6.98 34.71 -28.08
N ARG A 172 6.73 33.48 -28.56
CA ARG A 172 6.55 32.32 -27.68
C ARG A 172 7.26 31.12 -28.24
N HIS A 173 8.18 30.58 -27.46
CA HIS A 173 9.03 29.47 -27.85
C HIS A 173 9.08 28.45 -26.71
N ARG A 174 9.35 27.20 -27.07
CA ARG A 174 9.62 26.13 -26.12
C ARG A 174 10.86 25.37 -26.55
N VAL A 175 11.82 25.21 -25.66
CA VAL A 175 13.01 24.37 -25.91
C VAL A 175 12.85 23.09 -25.11
N LEU A 176 12.75 21.96 -25.80
CA LEU A 176 12.74 20.64 -25.20
C LEU A 176 14.17 20.12 -25.11
N ILE A 177 14.52 19.55 -23.97
CA ILE A 177 15.85 18.98 -23.71
C ILE A 177 15.67 17.61 -23.07
N ALA A 178 16.32 16.60 -23.62
CA ALA A 178 16.35 15.26 -23.08
C ALA A 178 17.79 14.82 -22.84
N PHE A 179 18.06 14.31 -21.65
CA PHE A 179 19.31 13.65 -21.28
C PHE A 179 19.03 12.18 -20.97
N HIS A 180 19.96 11.29 -21.26
CA HIS A 180 19.99 10.01 -20.55
C HIS A 180 20.66 10.20 -19.18
N HIS A 181 20.12 9.63 -18.10
CA HIS A 181 20.62 9.82 -16.72
C HIS A 181 22.08 9.37 -16.53
N ILE A 182 22.61 8.55 -17.45
CA ILE A 182 24.03 8.15 -17.50
C ILE A 182 24.98 9.34 -17.70
N ALA A 183 24.52 10.40 -18.36
CA ALA A 183 25.34 11.56 -18.74
C ALA A 183 25.11 12.78 -17.84
N ALA A 184 24.00 12.82 -17.11
CA ALA A 184 23.62 13.95 -16.28
C ALA A 184 22.84 13.48 -15.05
N ASP A 185 23.09 14.14 -13.93
CA ASP A 185 22.28 14.03 -12.72
C ASP A 185 21.56 15.36 -12.41
N ALA A 186 20.76 15.41 -11.34
CA ALA A 186 20.01 16.61 -10.99
C ALA A 186 20.89 17.86 -10.74
N TYR A 187 22.16 17.70 -10.32
CA TYR A 187 23.10 18.82 -10.16
C TYR A 187 23.69 19.26 -11.50
N ALA A 188 23.87 18.33 -12.44
CA ALA A 188 24.32 18.62 -13.79
C ALA A 188 23.37 19.56 -14.53
N ILE A 189 22.07 19.49 -14.25
CA ILE A 189 21.05 20.37 -14.85
C ILE A 189 21.31 21.85 -14.53
N ASP A 190 21.62 22.19 -13.28
CA ASP A 190 21.94 23.58 -12.88
C ASP A 190 23.23 24.09 -13.55
N ILE A 191 24.24 23.22 -13.68
CA ILE A 191 25.49 23.57 -14.38
C ILE A 191 25.22 23.79 -15.87
N PHE A 192 24.44 22.90 -16.49
CA PHE A 192 24.03 23.01 -17.88
C PHE A 192 23.25 24.30 -18.14
N SER A 193 22.28 24.65 -17.30
CA SER A 193 21.49 25.88 -17.45
C SER A 193 22.36 27.13 -17.40
N ARG A 194 23.31 27.22 -16.47
CA ARG A 194 24.25 28.36 -16.40
C ARG A 194 25.13 28.47 -17.65
N ASP A 195 25.64 27.34 -18.13
CA ASP A 195 26.48 27.33 -19.33
C ASP A 195 25.64 27.66 -20.58
N LEU A 196 24.36 27.27 -20.63
CA LEU A 196 23.43 27.62 -21.70
C LEU A 196 23.12 29.11 -21.74
N GLU A 197 22.81 29.72 -20.60
CA GLU A 197 22.58 31.17 -20.48
C GLU A 197 23.77 31.97 -20.99
N GLU A 198 24.97 31.63 -20.51
CA GLU A 198 26.21 32.31 -20.88
C GLU A 198 26.54 32.11 -22.37
N SER A 199 26.36 30.89 -22.87
CA SER A 199 26.57 30.55 -24.28
C SER A 199 25.60 31.30 -25.19
N TYR A 200 24.33 31.38 -24.80
CA TYR A 200 23.29 32.09 -25.56
C TYR A 200 23.56 33.60 -25.62
N ARG A 201 23.90 34.21 -24.48
CA ARG A 201 24.27 35.62 -24.40
C ARG A 201 25.42 35.95 -25.35
N ARG A 202 26.46 35.13 -25.40
CA ARG A 202 27.61 35.32 -26.30
C ARG A 202 27.25 35.11 -27.77
N ALA A 203 26.40 34.13 -28.06
CA ALA A 203 25.93 33.85 -29.41
C ALA A 203 25.10 35.01 -29.98
N LEU A 204 24.36 35.74 -29.14
CA LEU A 204 23.67 36.98 -29.49
C LEU A 204 24.63 38.13 -29.74
N GLU A 205 25.60 38.33 -28.85
CA GLU A 205 26.60 39.40 -28.97
C GLU A 205 27.51 39.22 -30.19
N ASN A 206 27.74 37.97 -30.61
CA ASN A 206 28.64 37.62 -31.70
C ASN A 206 28.01 36.61 -32.67
N PRO A 207 27.18 37.08 -33.64
CA PRO A 207 26.44 36.19 -34.54
C PRO A 207 27.30 35.27 -35.41
N GLY A 208 28.58 35.60 -35.61
CA GLY A 208 29.52 34.85 -36.43
C GLY A 208 30.38 33.82 -35.70
N LEU A 209 30.24 33.68 -34.37
CA LEU A 209 30.99 32.65 -33.64
C LEU A 209 30.38 31.26 -33.86
N GLU A 210 31.25 30.30 -34.19
CA GLU A 210 30.88 28.89 -34.33
C GLU A 210 30.75 28.22 -32.95
N PRO A 211 29.99 27.11 -32.84
CA PRO A 211 29.77 26.41 -31.56
C PRO A 211 31.06 26.01 -30.81
N ALA A 212 32.13 25.65 -31.53
CA ALA A 212 33.41 25.31 -30.91
C ALA A 212 34.08 26.53 -30.24
N GLU A 213 34.04 27.70 -30.89
CA GLU A 213 34.60 28.95 -30.35
C GLU A 213 33.80 29.44 -29.15
N LEU A 214 32.47 29.28 -29.18
CA LEU A 214 31.60 29.55 -28.03
C LEU A 214 31.93 28.61 -26.85
N SER A 215 32.18 27.32 -27.12
CA SER A 215 32.52 26.33 -26.10
C SER A 215 33.84 26.62 -25.39
N GLU A 216 34.87 27.04 -26.13
CA GLU A 216 36.17 27.43 -25.57
C GLU A 216 36.07 28.63 -24.63
N GLN A 217 35.09 29.49 -24.90
CA GLN A 217 34.82 30.73 -24.19
C GLN A 217 34.04 30.55 -22.88
N LEU A 218 33.41 29.39 -22.68
CA LEU A 218 32.76 29.02 -21.43
C LEU A 218 33.79 28.75 -20.32
N ALA A 219 33.36 28.81 -19.05
CA ALA A 219 34.21 28.43 -17.93
C ALA A 219 34.63 26.94 -18.02
N PRO A 220 35.83 26.54 -17.57
CA PRO A 220 36.31 25.16 -17.61
C PRO A 220 35.28 24.16 -17.10
N PRO A 221 35.12 22.98 -17.76
CA PRO A 221 34.29 21.93 -17.21
C PRO A 221 34.94 21.42 -15.92
N GLY A 222 34.14 20.81 -15.05
CA GLY A 222 34.67 20.13 -13.88
C GLY A 222 35.56 18.94 -14.25
N PHE A 223 36.22 18.38 -13.23
CA PHE A 223 37.07 17.21 -13.42
C PHE A 223 36.26 15.97 -13.80
N ASP A 224 36.95 15.06 -14.49
CA ASP A 224 36.43 13.77 -14.89
C ASP A 224 35.94 12.96 -13.69
N PRO A 225 34.68 12.46 -13.69
CA PRO A 225 34.11 11.75 -12.55
C PRO A 225 34.88 10.47 -12.17
N LEU A 226 35.56 9.82 -13.11
CA LEU A 226 36.39 8.63 -12.83
C LEU A 226 37.55 8.97 -11.89
N ALA A 227 38.05 10.21 -11.91
CA ALA A 227 39.13 10.64 -11.02
C ALA A 227 38.69 10.72 -9.54
N ALA A 228 37.38 10.71 -9.24
CA ALA A 228 36.88 10.56 -7.89
C ALA A 228 36.92 9.09 -7.43
N GLU A 229 36.48 8.16 -8.29
CA GLU A 229 36.50 6.71 -8.01
C GLU A 229 37.93 6.15 -7.90
N GLU A 230 38.87 6.62 -8.72
CA GLU A 230 40.28 6.20 -8.69
C GLU A 230 40.99 6.51 -7.36
N ARG A 231 40.42 7.38 -6.52
CA ARG A 231 40.94 7.66 -5.17
C ARG A 231 40.53 6.59 -4.16
N LEU A 232 39.60 5.71 -4.49
CA LEU A 232 39.10 4.66 -3.60
C LEU A 232 40.10 3.52 -3.51
N ASP A 233 40.61 3.28 -2.31
CA ASP A 233 41.57 2.23 -2.02
C ASP A 233 40.85 0.95 -1.54
N PHE A 234 40.70 0.00 -2.46
CA PHE A 234 40.11 -1.31 -2.23
C PHE A 234 41.14 -2.40 -1.88
N THR A 235 42.39 -2.05 -1.60
CA THR A 235 43.35 -3.01 -1.02
C THR A 235 42.87 -3.49 0.37
N GLU A 236 43.38 -4.62 0.86
CA GLU A 236 42.88 -5.28 2.08
C GLU A 236 42.80 -4.34 3.31
N ASP A 237 43.84 -3.50 3.47
CA ASP A 237 43.98 -2.47 4.51
C ASP A 237 43.46 -1.08 4.09
N GLY A 238 42.93 -0.97 2.87
CA GLY A 238 42.46 0.26 2.26
C GLY A 238 41.17 0.80 2.90
N ALA A 239 40.98 2.12 2.81
CA ALA A 239 39.84 2.80 3.43
C ALA A 239 38.50 2.37 2.80
N ALA A 240 38.46 2.12 1.49
CA ALA A 240 37.24 1.70 0.80
C ALA A 240 36.91 0.23 1.10
N ALA A 241 37.91 -0.65 1.24
CA ALA A 241 37.69 -2.03 1.70
C ALA A 241 37.15 -2.07 3.15
N ALA A 242 37.65 -1.21 4.03
CA ALA A 242 37.11 -1.08 5.39
C ALA A 242 35.67 -0.55 5.41
N ALA A 243 35.33 0.40 4.53
CA ALA A 243 33.97 0.90 4.36
C ALA A 243 33.02 -0.19 3.83
N LEU A 244 33.46 -1.01 2.87
CA LEU A 244 32.70 -2.17 2.39
C LEU A 244 32.40 -3.19 3.50
N ARG A 245 33.37 -3.49 4.37
CA ARG A 245 33.14 -4.38 5.53
C ARG A 245 32.08 -3.81 6.48
N ARG A 246 32.07 -2.50 6.71
CA ARG A 246 31.03 -1.84 7.51
C ARG A 246 29.67 -1.90 6.81
N TRP A 247 29.62 -1.70 5.50
CA TRP A 247 28.39 -1.86 4.71
C TRP A 247 27.81 -3.27 4.81
N ALA A 248 28.63 -4.29 4.63
CA ALA A 248 28.21 -5.69 4.79
C ALA A 248 27.66 -5.97 6.19
N LEU A 249 28.26 -5.40 7.24
CA LEU A 249 27.76 -5.54 8.61
C LEU A 249 26.42 -4.81 8.81
N ARG A 250 26.26 -3.57 8.33
CA ARG A 250 25.02 -2.79 8.46
C ARG A 250 23.83 -3.46 7.80
N LEU A 251 24.05 -4.07 6.64
CA LEU A 251 23.01 -4.69 5.81
C LEU A 251 22.89 -6.20 6.04
N LYS A 252 23.60 -6.74 7.03
CA LYS A 252 23.53 -8.16 7.36
C LYS A 252 22.10 -8.55 7.76
N GLY A 253 21.60 -9.60 7.14
CA GLY A 253 20.27 -10.14 7.43
C GLY A 253 19.09 -9.35 6.84
N VAL A 254 19.35 -8.31 6.03
CA VAL A 254 18.29 -7.65 5.25
C VAL A 254 17.62 -8.69 4.35
N GLY A 255 16.29 -8.73 4.35
CA GLY A 255 15.47 -9.61 3.52
C GLY A 255 15.61 -9.33 2.02
N ALA A 256 15.03 -10.20 1.19
CA ALA A 256 14.91 -9.95 -0.25
C ALA A 256 13.60 -9.19 -0.50
N ALA A 257 13.71 -7.90 -0.80
CA ALA A 257 12.58 -6.99 -1.06
C ALA A 257 11.66 -6.70 0.16
N LEU A 258 11.15 -5.47 0.20
CA LEU A 258 10.13 -5.03 1.15
C LEU A 258 8.79 -5.67 0.74
N SER A 259 8.03 -6.18 1.70
CA SER A 259 6.66 -6.66 1.46
C SER A 259 5.72 -5.47 1.25
N LEU A 260 5.79 -4.83 0.09
CA LEU A 260 4.80 -3.82 -0.27
C LEU A 260 3.43 -4.49 -0.45
N PRO A 261 2.32 -3.79 -0.14
CA PRO A 261 0.97 -4.33 -0.26
C PRO A 261 0.69 -4.61 -1.73
N ARG A 262 0.95 -5.84 -2.15
CA ARG A 262 0.63 -6.38 -3.46
C ARG A 262 -0.53 -7.36 -3.26
N GLU A 263 -1.55 -7.31 -4.11
CA GLU A 263 -2.56 -8.39 -4.11
C GLU A 263 -1.86 -9.69 -4.53
N GLU A 264 -1.85 -10.69 -3.66
CA GLU A 264 -1.35 -12.05 -3.96
C GLU A 264 -2.09 -12.69 -5.15
N ASP A 265 -3.28 -12.19 -5.52
CA ASP A 265 -4.12 -12.73 -6.58
C ASP A 265 -4.03 -11.98 -7.93
N GLN A 266 -3.31 -10.85 -8.02
CA GLN A 266 -3.07 -10.11 -9.28
C GLN A 266 -1.66 -10.32 -9.86
N ILE A 267 -1.02 -11.43 -9.50
CA ILE A 267 0.38 -11.73 -9.83
C ILE A 267 0.65 -11.85 -11.35
N HIS A 268 -0.37 -11.89 -12.23
CA HIS A 268 -0.14 -12.38 -13.59
C HIS A 268 -0.39 -11.48 -14.81
N ASP A 269 -1.04 -10.32 -14.74
CA ASP A 269 -1.26 -9.52 -15.98
C ASP A 269 -0.91 -8.02 -15.92
N ALA A 270 -0.89 -7.37 -14.75
CA ALA A 270 -0.58 -5.92 -14.65
C ALA A 270 0.89 -5.63 -14.30
N ALA A 271 1.60 -6.59 -13.71
CA ALA A 271 3.02 -6.47 -13.42
C ALA A 271 3.80 -6.90 -14.68
N LEU A 272 4.20 -5.93 -15.52
CA LEU A 272 5.40 -5.96 -16.39
C LEU A 272 5.47 -4.82 -17.45
N ASP A 273 4.46 -3.95 -17.62
CA ASP A 273 4.53 -2.91 -18.67
C ASP A 273 5.37 -1.67 -18.29
N GLY A 274 5.70 -1.51 -17.00
CA GLY A 274 6.46 -0.37 -16.48
C GLY A 274 5.65 0.95 -16.45
N THR A 275 4.34 0.90 -16.66
CA THR A 275 3.47 2.08 -16.65
C THR A 275 3.62 2.83 -15.33
N LEU A 276 3.83 4.14 -15.45
CA LEU A 276 4.01 5.05 -14.32
C LEU A 276 2.66 5.49 -13.76
N GLY A 277 2.41 5.19 -12.49
CA GLY A 277 1.42 5.89 -11.67
C GLY A 277 2.06 7.04 -10.90
N VAL A 278 1.33 8.14 -10.72
CA VAL A 278 1.82 9.33 -10.02
C VAL A 278 0.74 9.87 -9.08
N GLU A 279 1.08 9.98 -7.81
CA GLU A 279 0.31 10.72 -6.81
C GLU A 279 1.07 11.98 -6.41
N THR A 280 0.35 13.08 -6.16
CA THR A 280 0.97 14.34 -5.71
C THR A 280 0.29 14.85 -4.45
N LEU A 281 1.10 15.06 -3.41
CA LEU A 281 0.70 15.68 -2.15
C LEU A 281 1.19 17.13 -2.12
N PHE A 282 0.26 18.03 -1.81
CA PHE A 282 0.55 19.43 -1.58
C PHE A 282 0.63 19.68 -0.07
N ILE A 283 1.84 19.95 0.42
CA ILE A 283 2.08 20.33 1.81
C ILE A 283 1.94 21.83 1.92
N ASP A 284 0.91 22.27 2.66
CA ASP A 284 0.66 23.69 2.88
C ASP A 284 1.73 24.35 3.76
N GLU A 285 1.70 25.68 3.81
CA GLU A 285 2.67 26.47 4.56
C GLU A 285 2.60 26.22 6.08
N ASP A 286 1.45 25.79 6.61
CA ASP A 286 1.31 25.51 8.04
C ASP A 286 2.04 24.22 8.43
N LEU A 287 1.72 23.11 7.77
CA LEU A 287 2.37 21.82 8.01
C LEU A 287 3.86 21.90 7.71
N ARG A 288 4.26 22.55 6.60
CA ARG A 288 5.68 22.75 6.26
C ARG A 288 6.42 23.51 7.35
N ARG A 289 5.84 24.59 7.91
CA ARG A 289 6.42 25.34 9.02
C ARG A 289 6.55 24.46 10.28
N ARG A 290 5.52 23.70 10.62
CA ARG A 290 5.55 22.76 11.77
C ARG A 290 6.63 21.68 11.60
N LEU A 291 6.79 21.13 10.40
CA LEU A 291 7.87 20.20 10.07
C LEU A 291 9.26 20.86 10.22
N ALA A 292 9.42 22.08 9.73
CA ALA A 292 10.68 22.82 9.87
C ALA A 292 11.02 23.16 11.34
N ASP A 293 10.02 23.52 12.13
CA ASP A 293 10.16 23.77 13.57
C ASP A 293 10.52 22.47 14.31
N ARG A 294 9.87 21.34 13.95
CA ARG A 294 10.19 20.01 14.49
C ARG A 294 11.61 19.59 14.16
N ALA A 295 12.05 19.76 12.92
CA ALA A 295 13.40 19.44 12.49
C ALA A 295 14.44 20.22 13.32
N ARG A 296 14.20 21.54 13.49
CA ARG A 296 15.04 22.40 14.33
C ARG A 296 15.05 21.97 15.79
N ALA A 297 13.90 21.66 16.37
CA ALA A 297 13.77 21.24 17.76
C ALA A 297 14.48 19.91 18.05
N ALA A 298 14.44 18.97 17.10
CA ALA A 298 15.13 17.68 17.19
C ALA A 298 16.60 17.74 16.72
N ALA A 299 17.10 18.90 16.28
CA ALA A 299 18.42 19.08 15.68
C ALA A 299 18.71 18.11 14.50
N VAL A 300 17.66 17.82 13.70
CA VAL A 300 17.71 16.99 12.50
C VAL A 300 17.47 17.82 11.24
N THR A 301 17.72 17.24 10.06
CA THR A 301 17.36 17.88 8.78
C THR A 301 15.91 17.53 8.40
N PRO A 302 15.24 18.36 7.56
CA PRO A 302 13.93 17.99 7.01
C PRO A 302 13.94 16.64 6.27
N PHE A 303 15.05 16.31 5.60
CA PHE A 303 15.24 15.00 4.96
C PHE A 303 15.13 13.84 5.95
N VAL A 304 15.72 13.96 7.16
CA VAL A 304 15.61 12.91 8.19
C VAL A 304 14.17 12.70 8.62
N LEU A 305 13.37 13.77 8.75
CA LEU A 305 11.94 13.65 9.05
C LEU A 305 11.20 12.93 7.93
N LEU A 306 11.44 13.30 6.67
CA LEU A 306 10.83 12.66 5.50
C LEU A 306 11.19 11.17 5.44
N HIS A 307 12.46 10.83 5.69
CA HIS A 307 12.95 9.45 5.71
C HIS A 307 12.28 8.61 6.81
N ALA A 308 12.27 9.11 8.05
CA ALA A 308 11.61 8.43 9.17
C ALA A 308 10.11 8.25 8.91
N THR A 309 9.45 9.29 8.40
CA THR A 309 8.03 9.27 8.08
C THR A 309 7.72 8.24 6.99
N LEU A 310 8.54 8.19 5.94
CA LEU A 310 8.36 7.24 4.85
C LEU A 310 8.54 5.80 5.35
N ALA A 311 9.55 5.56 6.19
CA ALA A 311 9.78 4.24 6.80
C ALA A 311 8.59 3.79 7.66
N VAL A 312 8.02 4.70 8.48
CA VAL A 312 6.82 4.42 9.28
C VAL A 312 5.60 4.16 8.39
N ALA A 313 5.39 4.97 7.34
CA ALA A 313 4.28 4.77 6.42
C ALA A 313 4.37 3.41 5.70
N LEU A 314 5.57 3.03 5.24
CA LEU A 314 5.84 1.72 4.63
C LEU A 314 5.58 0.56 5.60
N HIS A 315 6.07 0.66 6.84
CA HIS A 315 5.81 -0.31 7.90
C HIS A 315 4.30 -0.52 8.13
N ARG A 316 3.57 0.59 8.30
CA ARG A 316 2.11 0.58 8.53
C ARG A 316 1.30 0.08 7.33
N PHE A 317 1.90 0.03 6.15
CA PHE A 317 1.32 -0.51 4.92
C PHE A 317 1.73 -1.96 4.62
N GLY A 318 2.34 -2.66 5.59
CA GLY A 318 2.71 -4.08 5.45
C GLY A 318 4.16 -4.32 5.04
N GLY A 319 4.97 -3.26 4.92
CA GLY A 319 6.40 -3.35 4.60
C GLY A 319 7.25 -4.08 5.65
N GLY A 320 6.67 -4.42 6.81
CA GLY A 320 7.37 -5.09 7.91
C GLY A 320 8.14 -4.12 8.79
N GLU A 321 8.89 -4.66 9.75
CA GLU A 321 9.63 -3.87 10.74
C GLU A 321 11.04 -3.49 10.28
N ASP A 322 11.61 -4.15 9.27
CA ASP A 322 12.96 -3.86 8.76
C ASP A 322 12.90 -3.20 7.39
N VAL A 323 12.90 -1.87 7.36
CA VAL A 323 12.66 -1.07 6.16
C VAL A 323 13.99 -0.54 5.60
N VAL A 324 14.23 -0.76 4.30
CA VAL A 324 15.39 -0.23 3.59
C VAL A 324 14.94 0.72 2.48
N ILE A 325 15.35 1.98 2.57
CA ILE A 325 15.06 3.03 1.58
C ILE A 325 16.37 3.48 0.95
N GLY A 326 16.44 3.48 -0.38
CA GLY A 326 17.57 4.05 -1.11
C GLY A 326 17.49 5.57 -1.17
N THR A 327 18.62 6.26 -1.04
CA THR A 327 18.68 7.71 -1.26
C THR A 327 19.91 8.12 -2.08
N PRO A 328 19.75 9.01 -3.07
CA PRO A 328 20.89 9.52 -3.84
C PRO A 328 21.71 10.51 -3.02
N VAL A 329 23.03 10.36 -3.08
CA VAL A 329 24.03 11.22 -2.43
C VAL A 329 25.07 11.69 -3.44
N SER A 330 25.42 12.97 -3.38
CA SER A 330 26.36 13.58 -4.33
C SER A 330 27.80 13.13 -4.10
N GLN A 331 28.46 12.67 -5.15
CA GLN A 331 29.88 12.30 -5.20
C GLN A 331 30.75 13.42 -5.76
N ARG A 332 30.44 14.68 -5.43
CA ARG A 332 31.28 15.85 -5.75
C ARG A 332 32.09 16.24 -4.51
N PRO A 333 33.22 15.55 -4.21
CA PRO A 333 33.90 15.65 -2.90
C PRO A 333 34.64 16.97 -2.67
N ASP A 334 34.98 17.68 -3.75
CA ASP A 334 35.69 18.95 -3.74
C ASP A 334 35.24 19.84 -4.91
N GLU A 335 35.60 21.13 -4.86
CA GLU A 335 35.13 22.13 -5.83
C GLU A 335 35.56 21.83 -7.28
N ALA A 336 36.60 21.01 -7.49
CA ALA A 336 37.03 20.68 -8.84
C ALA A 336 35.97 19.87 -9.61
N PHE A 337 35.11 19.15 -8.90
CA PHE A 337 33.98 18.41 -9.48
C PHE A 337 32.66 19.20 -9.48
N ALA A 338 32.63 20.41 -8.88
CA ALA A 338 31.40 21.19 -8.74
C ALA A 338 30.83 21.68 -10.09
N ARG A 339 31.67 21.69 -11.15
CA ARG A 339 31.28 22.04 -12.53
C ARG A 339 31.19 20.83 -13.47
N SER A 340 31.21 19.61 -12.93
CA SER A 340 31.14 18.39 -13.75
C SER A 340 29.68 18.09 -14.12
N VAL A 341 29.39 18.16 -15.42
CA VAL A 341 28.16 17.60 -16.03
C VAL A 341 28.44 16.12 -16.32
N ALA A 342 27.99 15.25 -15.42
CA ALA A 342 28.14 13.80 -15.46
C ALA A 342 27.16 13.15 -14.45
N MET A 343 26.96 11.83 -14.54
CA MET A 343 26.35 11.05 -13.47
C MET A 343 27.32 10.94 -12.28
N MET A 344 27.07 11.71 -11.23
CA MET A 344 27.89 11.72 -10.01
C MET A 344 27.04 11.56 -8.75
N LEU A 345 25.86 10.98 -8.87
CA LEU A 345 25.09 10.49 -7.72
C LEU A 345 25.47 9.04 -7.46
N ASN A 346 25.68 8.71 -6.20
CA ASN A 346 25.65 7.33 -5.73
C ASN A 346 24.34 7.13 -4.96
N THR A 347 23.77 5.94 -4.97
CA THR A 347 22.59 5.64 -4.14
C THR A 347 23.02 4.80 -2.96
N VAL A 348 22.65 5.22 -1.75
CA VAL A 348 23.01 4.52 -0.51
C VAL A 348 21.75 3.97 0.18
N PRO A 349 21.77 2.72 0.66
CA PRO A 349 20.66 2.15 1.42
C PRO A 349 20.65 2.68 2.86
N LEU A 350 19.50 3.18 3.30
CA LEU A 350 19.22 3.55 4.68
C LEU A 350 18.28 2.51 5.28
N ARG A 351 18.79 1.73 6.24
CA ARG A 351 18.04 0.68 6.93
C ARG A 351 17.52 1.20 8.27
N LEU A 352 16.24 0.97 8.55
CA LEU A 352 15.61 1.29 9.82
C LEU A 352 14.80 0.10 10.34
N ALA A 353 15.05 -0.26 11.59
CA ALA A 353 14.17 -1.14 12.34
C ALA A 353 13.07 -0.29 13.00
N ILE A 354 11.81 -0.62 12.74
CA ILE A 354 10.62 0.05 13.23
C ILE A 354 9.97 -0.85 14.27
N GLU A 355 10.13 -0.48 15.53
CA GLU A 355 9.43 -1.14 16.64
C GLU A 355 8.01 -0.53 16.77
N PRO A 356 6.94 -1.34 16.79
CA PRO A 356 5.56 -0.83 16.76
C PRO A 356 5.19 0.06 17.96
N ASP A 357 5.80 -0.17 19.13
CA ASP A 357 5.58 0.60 20.36
C ASP A 357 6.57 1.77 20.55
N ALA A 358 7.57 1.91 19.67
CA ALA A 358 8.51 3.03 19.71
C ALA A 358 7.82 4.35 19.37
N ARG A 359 8.31 5.45 19.95
CA ARG A 359 7.78 6.78 19.66
C ARG A 359 8.29 7.27 18.32
N LEU A 360 7.48 8.07 17.63
CA LEU A 360 7.91 8.74 16.39
C LEU A 360 9.23 9.53 16.55
N SER A 361 9.46 10.15 17.72
CA SER A 361 10.72 10.82 18.04
C SER A 361 11.93 9.89 18.02
N ASP A 362 11.74 8.65 18.45
CA ASP A 362 12.81 7.66 18.58
C ASP A 362 13.16 7.11 17.18
N ILE A 363 12.15 6.91 16.33
CA ILE A 363 12.35 6.58 14.91
C ILE A 363 13.09 7.71 14.18
N VAL A 364 12.74 8.97 14.43
CA VAL A 364 13.43 10.14 13.85
C VAL A 364 14.89 10.20 14.29
N ALA A 365 15.18 9.91 15.57
CA ALA A 365 16.55 9.84 16.07
C ALA A 365 17.34 8.70 15.42
N GLY A 366 16.74 7.50 15.31
CA GLY A 366 17.34 6.36 14.61
C GLY A 366 17.61 6.66 13.13
N ALA A 367 16.72 7.39 12.46
CA ALA A 367 16.90 7.86 11.09
C ALA A 367 18.07 8.84 10.95
N GLN A 368 18.28 9.73 11.93
CA GLN A 368 19.44 10.61 11.96
C GLN A 368 20.73 9.81 12.13
N ASP A 369 20.79 8.91 13.10
CA ASP A 369 21.96 8.09 13.39
C ASP A 369 22.35 7.22 12.18
N CYS A 370 21.35 6.58 11.55
CA CYS A 370 21.52 5.82 10.32
C CYS A 370 22.12 6.67 9.20
N LEU A 371 21.58 7.87 8.94
CA LEU A 371 22.10 8.75 7.90
C LEU A 371 23.53 9.21 8.19
N ILE A 372 23.85 9.60 9.43
CA ILE A 372 25.19 10.05 9.83
C ILE A 372 26.21 8.93 9.66
N ASP A 373 25.85 7.70 10.02
CA ASP A 373 26.73 6.54 9.90
C ASP A 373 26.97 6.19 8.41
N VAL A 374 25.91 6.18 7.60
CA VAL A 374 25.99 5.91 6.16
C VAL A 374 26.81 6.96 5.41
N LEU A 375 26.66 8.24 5.73
CA LEU A 375 27.40 9.33 5.08
C LEU A 375 28.93 9.27 5.30
N ALA A 376 29.41 8.48 6.27
CA ALA A 376 30.84 8.24 6.43
C ALA A 376 31.42 7.39 5.27
N ASP A 377 30.60 6.48 4.75
CA ASP A 377 30.99 5.43 3.81
C ASP A 377 30.29 5.55 2.46
N SER A 378 29.61 6.69 2.24
CA SER A 378 28.79 6.94 1.05
C SER A 378 29.58 7.01 -0.25
N VAL A 379 30.90 7.14 -0.18
CA VAL A 379 31.80 7.19 -1.34
C VAL A 379 31.96 5.84 -2.05
N VAL A 380 31.57 4.74 -1.39
CA VAL A 380 31.64 3.39 -1.97
C VAL A 380 30.46 3.21 -2.95
N PRO A 381 30.69 2.86 -4.23
CA PRO A 381 29.62 2.66 -5.21
C PRO A 381 28.62 1.58 -4.78
N LEU A 382 27.33 1.78 -5.09
CA LEU A 382 26.24 0.85 -4.76
C LEU A 382 26.53 -0.58 -5.23
N ASP A 383 26.99 -0.78 -6.46
CA ASP A 383 27.24 -2.12 -7.02
C ASP A 383 28.23 -2.90 -6.16
N ARG A 384 29.26 -2.23 -5.62
CA ARG A 384 30.23 -2.85 -4.71
C ARG A 384 29.60 -3.22 -3.37
N ILE A 385 28.66 -2.42 -2.89
CA ILE A 385 27.88 -2.71 -1.69
C ILE A 385 27.01 -3.95 -1.93
N VAL A 386 26.27 -3.99 -3.04
CA VAL A 386 25.41 -5.12 -3.45
C VAL A 386 26.24 -6.40 -3.59
N GLU A 387 27.36 -6.36 -4.32
CA GLU A 387 28.30 -7.48 -4.47
C GLU A 387 28.75 -8.02 -3.10
N ALA A 388 29.17 -7.13 -2.20
CA ALA A 388 29.67 -7.51 -0.88
C ALA A 388 28.58 -8.13 0.01
N VAL A 389 27.35 -7.59 -0.01
CA VAL A 389 26.22 -8.14 0.77
C VAL A 389 25.76 -9.48 0.19
N ASN A 390 25.66 -9.61 -1.13
CA ASN A 390 25.22 -10.86 -1.77
C ASN A 390 26.25 -11.99 -1.64
N ALA A 391 27.55 -11.66 -1.63
CA ALA A 391 28.60 -12.64 -1.33
C ALA A 391 28.43 -13.28 0.06
N ASP A 392 28.10 -12.48 1.09
CA ASP A 392 27.83 -12.98 2.45
C ASP A 392 26.58 -13.89 2.51
N ARG A 393 25.54 -13.57 1.72
CA ARG A 393 24.31 -14.39 1.59
C ARG A 393 24.59 -15.78 1.01
N SER A 394 25.43 -15.86 -0.02
CA SER A 394 25.75 -17.12 -0.73
C SER A 394 26.53 -18.13 0.13
N GLY A 395 27.23 -17.69 1.17
CA GLY A 395 27.96 -18.55 2.12
C GLY A 395 27.06 -19.29 3.12
N VAL A 396 25.79 -18.90 3.26
CA VAL A 396 24.83 -19.46 4.22
C VAL A 396 23.72 -20.21 3.48
N GLY A 397 24.06 -21.26 2.73
CA GLY A 397 23.14 -22.35 2.32
C GLY A 397 21.83 -22.00 1.60
N GLY A 398 21.58 -20.76 1.21
CA GLY A 398 20.37 -20.31 0.53
C GLY A 398 20.69 -19.92 -0.90
N GLY A 399 20.17 -20.67 -1.87
CA GLY A 399 20.16 -20.26 -3.26
C GLY A 399 19.29 -19.01 -3.43
N GLY A 400 19.92 -17.84 -3.57
CA GLY A 400 19.26 -16.60 -3.91
C GLY A 400 20.17 -15.80 -4.84
N GLY A 401 19.75 -15.62 -6.08
CA GLY A 401 20.43 -14.77 -7.07
C GLY A 401 20.43 -13.29 -6.68
N ASP A 402 20.91 -12.44 -7.59
CA ASP A 402 21.01 -10.96 -7.48
C ASP A 402 19.75 -10.30 -6.86
N ALA A 403 19.67 -10.28 -5.54
CA ALA A 403 18.56 -9.69 -4.82
C ALA A 403 18.85 -8.20 -4.59
N SER A 404 17.98 -7.33 -5.10
CA SER A 404 18.02 -5.89 -4.83
C SER A 404 18.00 -5.62 -3.32
N LEU A 405 18.74 -4.59 -2.88
CA LEU A 405 18.80 -4.18 -1.48
C LEU A 405 17.59 -3.34 -1.03
N PHE A 406 16.89 -2.71 -1.98
CA PHE A 406 15.71 -1.89 -1.75
C PHE A 406 14.88 -1.74 -3.03
N GLN A 407 13.62 -1.36 -2.87
CA GLN A 407 12.69 -1.07 -3.98
C GLN A 407 11.98 0.29 -3.81
N VAL A 408 12.39 1.06 -2.79
CA VAL A 408 11.86 2.40 -2.52
C VAL A 408 13.00 3.41 -2.56
N LEU A 409 12.80 4.51 -3.29
CA LEU A 409 13.69 5.67 -3.25
C LEU A 409 13.05 6.85 -2.55
N LEU A 410 13.85 7.55 -1.74
CA LEU A 410 13.54 8.89 -1.27
C LEU A 410 14.55 9.88 -1.82
N THR A 411 14.07 10.87 -2.56
CA THR A 411 14.89 11.90 -3.21
C THR A 411 14.29 13.29 -2.99
N THR A 412 15.16 14.31 -3.03
CA THR A 412 14.78 15.72 -2.88
C THR A 412 15.31 16.52 -4.05
N HIS A 413 14.53 17.46 -4.58
CA HIS A 413 15.03 18.34 -5.63
C HIS A 413 16.20 19.22 -5.14
N PRO A 414 17.23 19.44 -5.97
CA PRO A 414 18.21 20.49 -5.73
C PRO A 414 17.51 21.87 -5.68
N PRO A 415 17.95 22.79 -4.81
CA PRO A 415 17.29 24.07 -4.57
C PRO A 415 17.34 25.11 -5.72
N HIS A 416 17.94 24.78 -6.87
CA HIS A 416 18.20 25.72 -7.97
C HIS A 416 17.64 25.29 -9.34
N LEU A 417 16.75 24.29 -9.37
CA LEU A 417 16.06 23.95 -10.62
C LEU A 417 15.16 25.13 -11.05
N GLY A 418 15.55 25.83 -12.13
CA GLY A 418 14.68 26.81 -12.78
C GLY A 418 15.06 28.30 -12.72
N THR A 419 16.30 28.67 -12.41
CA THR A 419 16.75 30.09 -12.43
C THR A 419 17.36 30.55 -13.76
N LEU A 420 17.01 29.91 -14.87
CA LEU A 420 17.57 30.23 -16.20
C LEU A 420 17.08 31.61 -16.68
N GLN A 421 18.00 32.47 -17.13
CA GLN A 421 17.64 33.75 -17.77
C GLN A 421 18.08 33.75 -19.24
N LEU A 422 17.24 34.27 -20.13
CA LEU A 422 17.52 34.35 -21.56
C LEU A 422 17.19 35.77 -22.06
N GLY A 423 18.13 36.70 -21.88
CA GLY A 423 17.91 38.11 -22.16
C GLY A 423 16.75 38.68 -21.32
N ASP A 424 15.84 39.41 -21.96
CA ASP A 424 14.67 40.02 -21.32
C ASP A 424 13.42 39.10 -21.34
N ALA A 425 13.52 37.86 -21.82
CA ALA A 425 12.40 36.94 -21.91
C ALA A 425 11.98 36.39 -20.54
N ASN A 426 10.68 36.15 -20.36
CA ASN A 426 10.17 35.42 -19.20
C ASN A 426 10.38 33.92 -19.43
N VAL A 427 11.15 33.27 -18.55
CA VAL A 427 11.57 31.88 -18.70
C VAL A 427 11.01 31.03 -17.56
N ALA A 428 10.42 29.88 -17.88
CA ALA A 428 10.03 28.88 -16.90
C ALA A 428 10.59 27.50 -17.30
N VAL A 429 11.31 26.86 -16.38
CA VAL A 429 11.83 25.51 -16.59
C VAL A 429 10.87 24.50 -15.96
N ARG A 430 10.53 23.46 -16.71
CA ARG A 430 9.63 22.39 -16.30
C ARG A 430 10.30 21.04 -16.47
N VAL A 431 10.16 20.19 -15.47
CA VAL A 431 10.45 18.75 -15.61
C VAL A 431 9.22 18.10 -16.25
N LEU A 432 9.41 17.32 -17.30
CA LEU A 432 8.32 16.58 -17.92
C LEU A 432 8.08 15.26 -17.17
N PRO A 433 6.81 14.78 -17.10
CA PRO A 433 6.51 13.49 -16.48
C PRO A 433 7.33 12.38 -17.13
N GLN A 434 7.81 11.43 -16.34
CA GLN A 434 8.51 10.26 -16.88
C GLN A 434 7.51 9.38 -17.65
N ALA A 435 7.99 8.67 -18.68
CA ALA A 435 7.15 7.75 -19.44
C ALA A 435 7.01 6.37 -18.77
N GLN A 436 7.94 6.01 -17.88
CA GLN A 436 8.04 4.70 -17.27
C GLN A 436 8.55 4.83 -15.83
N ALA A 437 8.10 3.95 -14.93
CA ALA A 437 8.57 3.91 -13.55
C ALA A 437 10.01 3.38 -13.45
N LYS A 438 10.86 4.06 -12.67
CA LYS A 438 12.26 3.65 -12.41
C LYS A 438 12.40 2.48 -11.45
N MET A 439 11.41 2.35 -10.56
CA MET A 439 11.39 1.44 -9.43
C MET A 439 9.95 1.28 -8.96
N ASP A 440 9.70 0.31 -8.09
CA ASP A 440 8.39 0.10 -7.47
C ASP A 440 7.82 1.39 -6.88
N LEU A 441 8.62 2.14 -6.12
CA LEU A 441 8.19 3.38 -5.48
C LEU A 441 9.32 4.42 -5.42
N VAL A 442 9.05 5.63 -5.91
CA VAL A 442 9.96 6.79 -5.79
C VAL A 442 9.20 7.94 -5.16
N VAL A 443 9.66 8.39 -4.00
CA VAL A 443 9.14 9.58 -3.31
C VAL A 443 10.09 10.75 -3.54
N LEU A 444 9.59 11.76 -4.23
CA LEU A 444 10.31 12.96 -4.62
C LEU A 444 9.74 14.18 -3.89
N CYS A 445 10.56 14.82 -3.07
CA CYS A 445 10.16 16.02 -2.33
C CYS A 445 10.77 17.28 -2.96
N ALA A 446 9.91 18.21 -3.39
CA ALA A 446 10.27 19.54 -3.88
C ALA A 446 9.88 20.58 -2.82
N ASP A 447 10.85 21.18 -2.13
CA ASP A 447 10.60 22.28 -1.20
C ASP A 447 10.85 23.63 -1.90
N ALA A 448 9.78 24.37 -2.16
CA ALA A 448 9.81 25.69 -2.80
C ALA A 448 9.87 26.84 -1.77
N GLY A 449 10.06 26.53 -0.48
CA GLY A 449 10.18 27.50 0.60
C GLY A 449 8.84 27.95 1.19
N ALA A 450 7.85 28.30 0.37
CA ALA A 450 6.48 28.64 0.83
C ALA A 450 5.50 27.46 0.77
N THR A 451 5.84 26.43 -0.01
CA THR A 451 5.08 25.19 -0.14
C THR A 451 6.06 24.05 -0.38
N MET A 452 5.65 22.83 -0.06
CA MET A 452 6.38 21.63 -0.41
C MET A 452 5.46 20.70 -1.20
N ASN A 453 5.93 20.22 -2.35
CA ASN A 453 5.23 19.20 -3.13
C ASN A 453 5.94 17.87 -2.91
N ILE A 454 5.18 16.80 -2.67
CA ILE A 454 5.70 15.44 -2.62
C ILE A 454 5.04 14.66 -3.74
N THR A 455 5.85 14.20 -4.68
CA THR A 455 5.43 13.33 -5.78
C THR A 455 5.78 11.89 -5.44
N ILE A 456 4.81 11.00 -5.56
CA ILE A 456 4.97 9.56 -5.35
C ILE A 456 4.76 8.88 -6.70
N GLU A 457 5.87 8.50 -7.32
CA GLU A 457 5.89 7.71 -8.54
C GLU A 457 5.87 6.23 -8.15
N HIS A 458 5.04 5.44 -8.83
CA HIS A 458 4.98 4.01 -8.57
C HIS A 458 4.78 3.21 -9.86
N ALA A 459 5.20 1.94 -9.85
CA ALA A 459 4.79 1.01 -10.88
C ALA A 459 3.26 0.82 -10.78
N ALA A 460 2.53 0.96 -11.89
CA ALA A 460 1.06 0.93 -11.90
C ALA A 460 0.48 -0.36 -11.27
N GLY A 461 1.13 -1.50 -11.49
CA GLY A 461 0.75 -2.79 -10.90
C GLY A 461 1.10 -2.98 -9.41
N LEU A 462 1.72 -1.99 -8.76
CA LEU A 462 2.09 -2.10 -7.34
C LEU A 462 0.88 -1.93 -6.41
N PHE A 463 -0.03 -1.01 -6.75
CA PHE A 463 -1.18 -0.68 -5.91
C PHE A 463 -2.48 -1.03 -6.65
N PRO A 464 -3.34 -1.91 -6.10
CA PRO A 464 -4.69 -2.09 -6.62
C PRO A 464 -5.53 -0.82 -6.40
N ASP A 465 -6.66 -0.69 -7.10
CA ASP A 465 -7.53 0.49 -7.16
C ASP A 465 -7.47 1.45 -5.95
N GLY A 466 -6.95 2.66 -6.19
CA GLY A 466 -6.83 3.74 -5.20
C GLY A 466 -5.80 3.50 -4.09
N GLY A 467 -5.04 2.40 -4.11
CA GLY A 467 -4.04 2.06 -3.10
C GLY A 467 -2.90 3.07 -3.02
N ALA A 468 -2.44 3.60 -4.15
CA ALA A 468 -1.42 4.64 -4.20
C ALA A 468 -1.89 5.93 -3.52
N ALA A 469 -3.12 6.38 -3.82
CA ALA A 469 -3.75 7.52 -3.16
C ALA A 469 -3.90 7.29 -1.65
N ARG A 470 -4.32 6.10 -1.21
CA ARG A 470 -4.38 5.75 0.22
C ARG A 470 -3.02 5.79 0.89
N PHE A 471 -1.98 5.27 0.24
CA PHE A 471 -0.60 5.35 0.73
C PHE A 471 -0.14 6.81 0.83
N ALA A 472 -0.42 7.64 -0.16
CA ALA A 472 -0.10 9.06 -0.15
C ALA A 472 -0.79 9.79 1.01
N GLN A 473 -2.07 9.53 1.25
CA GLN A 473 -2.80 10.10 2.38
C GLN A 473 -2.26 9.63 3.73
N ALA A 474 -1.90 8.35 3.85
CA ALA A 474 -1.29 7.83 5.07
C ALA A 474 0.09 8.44 5.33
N PHE A 475 0.92 8.60 4.29
CA PHE A 475 2.19 9.29 4.40
C PHE A 475 2.00 10.74 4.89
N LEU A 476 0.96 11.44 4.40
CA LEU A 476 0.58 12.76 4.91
C LEU A 476 0.14 12.72 6.39
N GLY A 477 -0.66 11.72 6.79
CA GLY A 477 -1.07 11.52 8.18
C GLY A 477 0.11 11.31 9.12
N VAL A 478 1.09 10.51 8.71
CA VAL A 478 2.34 10.32 9.48
C VAL A 478 3.17 11.61 9.53
N LEU A 479 3.24 12.40 8.45
CA LEU A 479 3.94 13.70 8.46
C LEU A 479 3.33 14.65 9.50
N ASP A 480 2.01 14.72 9.54
CA ASP A 480 1.30 15.54 10.53
C ASP A 480 1.56 15.04 11.96
N ALA A 481 1.53 13.72 12.17
CA ALA A 481 1.81 13.12 13.47
C ALA A 481 3.25 13.38 13.96
N VAL A 482 4.25 13.27 13.08
CA VAL A 482 5.66 13.59 13.40
C VAL A 482 5.81 15.07 13.76
N ALA A 483 5.09 15.97 13.06
CA ALA A 483 5.11 17.40 13.34
C ALA A 483 4.44 17.72 14.70
N SER A 484 3.24 17.22 14.95
CA SER A 484 2.37 17.60 16.06
C SER A 484 2.57 16.78 17.33
N SER A 485 2.75 15.47 17.20
CA SER A 485 2.64 14.48 18.29
C SER A 485 3.79 13.46 18.26
N PRO A 486 5.05 13.91 18.40
CA PRO A 486 6.23 13.04 18.23
C PRO A 486 6.36 11.94 19.29
N SER A 487 5.64 12.05 20.41
CA SER A 487 5.62 11.03 21.46
C SER A 487 4.63 9.89 21.21
N THR A 488 3.82 9.98 20.16
CA THR A 488 2.86 8.93 19.79
C THR A 488 3.63 7.66 19.38
N PRO A 489 3.26 6.47 19.91
CA PRO A 489 3.78 5.19 19.42
C PRO A 489 3.45 4.98 17.95
N VAL A 490 4.33 4.31 17.20
CA VAL A 490 4.16 4.04 15.77
C VAL A 490 2.80 3.40 15.47
N ASP A 491 2.36 2.41 16.23
CA ASP A 491 1.07 1.73 16.06
C ASP A 491 -0.16 2.58 16.35
N HIS A 492 0.00 3.65 17.13
CA HIS A 492 -1.10 4.53 17.54
C HIS A 492 -1.27 5.73 16.62
N VAL A 493 -0.44 5.86 15.58
CA VAL A 493 -0.59 6.90 14.58
C VAL A 493 -1.86 6.66 13.77
N LEU A 494 -2.74 7.66 13.74
CA LEU A 494 -3.88 7.70 12.84
C LEU A 494 -3.38 8.02 11.43
N LEU A 495 -3.52 7.07 10.51
CA LEU A 495 -3.07 7.24 9.13
C LEU A 495 -4.04 8.12 8.35
N PHE A 496 -5.32 8.06 8.69
CA PHE A 496 -6.38 8.83 8.05
C PHE A 496 -7.04 9.78 9.04
N GLY A 497 -7.36 10.99 8.58
CA GLY A 497 -7.96 12.02 9.41
C GLY A 497 -9.47 11.81 9.63
N PRO A 498 -10.05 12.35 10.73
CA PRO A 498 -11.48 12.32 10.96
C PRO A 498 -12.26 12.91 9.76
N GLY A 499 -13.20 12.13 9.21
CA GLY A 499 -14.05 12.54 8.08
C GLY A 499 -13.69 11.92 6.73
N SER A 500 -12.59 11.15 6.62
CA SER A 500 -12.39 10.28 5.46
C SER A 500 -13.23 8.99 5.59
N SER A 501 -13.58 8.40 4.45
CA SER A 501 -14.21 7.06 4.39
C SER A 501 -13.34 6.02 5.09
N GLU A 502 -12.03 6.09 4.86
CA GLU A 502 -11.02 5.18 5.40
C GLU A 502 -10.95 5.26 6.92
N TYR A 503 -11.06 6.46 7.50
CA TYR A 503 -11.12 6.64 8.95
C TYR A 503 -12.41 6.03 9.53
N SER A 504 -13.53 6.19 8.84
CA SER A 504 -14.79 5.56 9.25
C SER A 504 -14.68 4.03 9.23
N ASP A 505 -14.06 3.47 8.19
CA ASP A 505 -13.85 2.02 8.06
C ASP A 505 -12.85 1.49 9.10
N GLU A 506 -11.77 2.23 9.39
CA GLU A 506 -10.79 1.91 10.44
C GLU A 506 -11.43 1.87 11.83
N VAL A 507 -12.30 2.84 12.14
CA VAL A 507 -12.96 2.96 13.45
C VAL A 507 -14.16 2.02 13.58
N SER A 508 -14.92 1.80 12.50
CA SER A 508 -16.24 1.17 12.57
C SER A 508 -16.31 -0.23 11.95
N GLY A 509 -15.28 -0.66 11.22
CA GLY A 509 -15.38 -1.79 10.28
C GLY A 509 -16.15 -1.37 9.02
N SER A 510 -15.85 -2.01 7.88
CA SER A 510 -16.47 -1.63 6.61
C SER A 510 -17.99 -1.74 6.69
N ALA A 511 -18.67 -0.65 6.38
CA ALA A 511 -20.11 -0.41 6.53
C ALA A 511 -20.62 -0.20 7.98
N VAL A 512 -20.63 1.07 8.39
CA VAL A 512 -21.69 1.57 9.27
C VAL A 512 -23.02 1.42 8.51
N VAL A 513 -23.67 0.27 8.64
CA VAL A 513 -25.09 0.21 8.24
C VAL A 513 -25.84 1.01 9.28
N ASP A 514 -26.43 2.12 8.82
CA ASP A 514 -27.15 3.08 9.63
C ASP A 514 -28.04 2.37 10.68
N ALA A 515 -27.64 2.47 11.96
CA ALA A 515 -28.41 1.93 13.07
C ALA A 515 -29.83 2.52 13.15
N ARG A 516 -30.10 3.62 12.43
CA ARG A 516 -31.40 4.31 12.38
C ARG A 516 -32.49 3.54 11.63
N GLY A 517 -32.20 2.36 11.07
CA GLY A 517 -33.18 1.49 10.38
C GLY A 517 -33.42 0.12 11.01
N ALA A 518 -32.83 -0.21 12.17
CA ALA A 518 -33.03 -1.53 12.77
C ALA A 518 -34.52 -1.72 13.20
N PRO A 519 -35.16 -2.84 12.84
CA PRO A 519 -36.54 -3.09 13.23
C PRO A 519 -36.66 -3.12 14.76
N GLY A 520 -37.60 -2.35 15.31
CA GLY A 520 -37.95 -2.43 16.74
C GLY A 520 -38.74 -3.71 17.05
N GLY A 521 -38.84 -4.05 18.34
CA GLY A 521 -39.64 -5.18 18.82
C GLY A 521 -38.85 -6.48 19.01
N THR A 522 -39.55 -7.61 18.88
CA THR A 522 -39.05 -8.96 19.12
C THR A 522 -39.37 -9.89 17.96
N ILE A 523 -38.72 -11.07 17.92
CA ILE A 523 -39.08 -12.18 17.02
C ILE A 523 -40.59 -12.46 17.09
N LEU A 524 -41.17 -12.40 18.30
CA LEU A 524 -42.57 -12.71 18.53
C LEU A 524 -43.49 -11.65 17.93
N ASP A 525 -43.20 -10.36 18.15
CA ASP A 525 -44.00 -9.27 17.61
C ASP A 525 -44.08 -9.37 16.09
N ARG A 526 -42.92 -9.61 15.45
CA ARG A 526 -42.84 -9.76 14.00
C ARG A 526 -43.54 -11.02 13.50
N PHE A 527 -43.37 -12.15 14.19
CA PHE A 527 -44.04 -13.40 13.82
C PHE A 527 -45.56 -13.26 13.91
N SER A 528 -46.09 -12.68 15.00
CA SER A 528 -47.53 -12.44 15.18
C SER A 528 -48.09 -11.51 14.10
N GLU A 529 -47.36 -10.46 13.70
CA GLU A 529 -47.75 -9.61 12.57
C GLU A 529 -47.87 -10.40 11.26
N ILE A 530 -46.92 -11.29 10.97
CA ILE A 530 -46.93 -12.11 9.76
C ILE A 530 -48.07 -13.13 9.83
N ALA A 531 -48.25 -13.83 10.96
CA ALA A 531 -49.29 -14.82 11.13
C ALA A 531 -50.70 -14.23 11.02
N ALA A 532 -50.91 -13.02 11.53
CA ALA A 532 -52.17 -12.30 11.39
C ALA A 532 -52.49 -11.90 9.94
N ARG A 533 -51.46 -11.55 9.14
CA ARG A 533 -51.63 -11.12 7.73
C ARG A 533 -51.68 -12.28 6.73
N HIS A 534 -50.97 -13.37 7.02
CA HIS A 534 -50.68 -14.46 6.09
C HIS A 534 -51.00 -15.83 6.68
N GLY A 535 -52.00 -15.91 7.56
CA GLY A 535 -52.32 -17.11 8.32
C GLY A 535 -52.64 -18.36 7.50
N ASP A 536 -53.07 -18.20 6.24
CA ASP A 536 -53.39 -19.27 5.30
C ASP A 536 -52.19 -19.75 4.45
N LEU A 537 -51.05 -19.04 4.51
CA LEU A 537 -49.85 -19.44 3.80
C LEU A 537 -49.07 -20.51 4.57
N VAL A 538 -48.44 -21.44 3.85
CA VAL A 538 -47.58 -22.48 4.43
C VAL A 538 -46.33 -21.85 5.06
N ALA A 539 -46.17 -21.99 6.36
CA ALA A 539 -45.03 -21.49 7.13
C ALA A 539 -43.90 -22.52 7.18
N LEU A 540 -44.22 -23.78 7.50
CA LEU A 540 -43.28 -24.88 7.61
C LEU A 540 -43.71 -26.03 6.70
N GLU A 541 -42.76 -26.63 6.00
CA GLU A 541 -42.96 -27.84 5.20
C GLU A 541 -41.91 -28.88 5.58
N GLY A 542 -42.35 -30.08 5.93
CA GLY A 542 -41.49 -31.21 6.27
C GLY A 542 -41.04 -32.01 5.03
N PRO A 543 -40.08 -32.94 5.19
CA PRO A 543 -39.54 -33.75 4.09
C PRO A 543 -40.58 -34.61 3.37
N ASP A 544 -41.61 -35.07 4.09
CA ASP A 544 -42.73 -35.86 3.57
C ASP A 544 -43.80 -35.01 2.85
N GLY A 545 -43.61 -33.69 2.83
CA GLY A 545 -44.53 -32.73 2.25
C GLY A 545 -45.74 -32.39 3.13
N SER A 546 -45.77 -32.86 4.38
CA SER A 546 -46.66 -32.30 5.40
C SER A 546 -46.25 -30.86 5.72
N GLY A 547 -47.20 -30.01 6.12
CA GLY A 547 -46.88 -28.62 6.42
C GLY A 547 -47.87 -27.97 7.35
N LEU A 548 -47.40 -26.92 8.03
CA LEU A 548 -48.21 -26.06 8.89
C LEU A 548 -48.30 -24.68 8.23
N ASP A 549 -49.53 -24.19 8.08
CA ASP A 549 -49.75 -22.78 7.77
C ASP A 549 -49.41 -21.88 8.96
N TYR A 550 -49.21 -20.59 8.71
CA TYR A 550 -48.84 -19.64 9.77
C TYR A 550 -49.86 -19.60 10.91
N GLY A 551 -51.16 -19.71 10.62
CA GLY A 551 -52.20 -19.70 11.64
C GLY A 551 -52.21 -20.95 12.51
N ALA A 552 -51.98 -22.12 11.92
CA ALA A 552 -51.85 -23.40 12.61
C ALA A 552 -50.58 -23.46 13.45
N LEU A 553 -49.46 -22.94 12.92
CA LEU A 553 -48.21 -22.80 13.64
C LEU A 553 -48.37 -21.88 14.87
N ASP A 554 -49.04 -20.74 14.70
CA ASP A 554 -49.29 -19.79 15.79
C ASP A 554 -50.08 -20.44 16.94
N ARG A 555 -51.23 -21.05 16.64
CA ARG A 555 -52.06 -21.77 17.62
C ARG A 555 -51.35 -22.95 18.28
N LEU A 556 -50.58 -23.73 17.51
CA LEU A 556 -49.84 -24.87 18.04
C LEU A 556 -48.77 -24.40 19.04
N THR A 557 -48.03 -23.36 18.68
CA THR A 557 -46.95 -22.83 19.52
C THR A 557 -47.47 -22.09 20.75
N ASP A 558 -48.67 -21.49 20.71
CA ASP A 558 -49.32 -20.93 21.90
C ASP A 558 -49.68 -22.00 22.93
N ARG A 559 -50.30 -23.11 22.50
CA ARG A 559 -50.61 -24.23 23.40
C ARG A 559 -49.37 -24.86 24.00
N LEU A 560 -48.34 -25.08 23.16
CA LEU A 560 -47.08 -25.64 23.61
C LEU A 560 -46.36 -24.69 24.59
N ALA A 561 -46.41 -23.38 24.36
CA ALA A 561 -45.88 -22.37 25.27
C ALA A 561 -46.62 -22.36 26.62
N GLY A 562 -47.95 -22.54 26.60
CA GLY A 562 -48.76 -22.74 27.80
C GLY A 562 -48.32 -23.95 28.61
N ALA A 563 -48.10 -25.08 27.95
CA ALA A 563 -47.60 -26.30 28.58
C ALA A 563 -46.17 -26.15 29.13
N LEU A 564 -45.27 -25.47 28.40
CA LEU A 564 -43.92 -25.14 28.87
C LEU A 564 -43.95 -24.23 30.11
N ALA A 565 -44.81 -23.21 30.11
CA ALA A 565 -45.00 -22.33 31.25
C ALA A 565 -45.56 -23.08 32.47
N ALA A 566 -46.54 -23.98 32.27
CA ALA A 566 -47.07 -24.83 33.33
C ALA A 566 -46.01 -25.82 33.88
N ALA A 567 -45.06 -26.21 33.03
CA ALA A 567 -43.89 -27.00 33.44
C ALA A 567 -42.82 -26.16 34.18
N GLY A 568 -42.96 -24.84 34.25
CA GLY A 568 -42.09 -23.94 35.00
C GLY A 568 -41.12 -23.11 34.15
N VAL A 569 -41.20 -23.17 32.81
CA VAL A 569 -40.35 -22.35 31.92
C VAL A 569 -40.75 -20.88 32.03
N GLY A 570 -39.78 -20.03 32.31
CA GLY A 570 -39.89 -18.63 32.68
C GLY A 570 -39.08 -17.69 31.76
N ARG A 571 -39.21 -16.39 32.03
CA ARG A 571 -38.36 -15.37 31.39
C ARG A 571 -36.91 -15.57 31.82
N GLY A 572 -36.00 -15.68 30.86
CA GLY A 572 -34.56 -15.84 31.11
C GLY A 572 -34.09 -17.28 31.32
N ASP A 573 -35.01 -18.25 31.35
CA ASP A 573 -34.63 -19.66 31.41
C ASP A 573 -34.04 -20.12 30.08
N LEU A 574 -32.98 -20.93 30.14
CA LEU A 574 -32.43 -21.63 29.00
C LEU A 574 -33.08 -23.02 28.89
N VAL A 575 -33.63 -23.32 27.72
CA VAL A 575 -34.31 -24.60 27.45
C VAL A 575 -33.54 -25.35 26.36
N GLY A 576 -32.94 -26.48 26.74
CA GLY A 576 -32.26 -27.38 25.81
C GLY A 576 -33.25 -28.06 24.88
N VAL A 577 -32.93 -28.14 23.58
CA VAL A 577 -33.75 -28.81 22.58
C VAL A 577 -32.95 -29.94 21.95
N ASN A 578 -33.21 -31.17 22.38
CA ASN A 578 -32.53 -32.38 21.90
C ASN A 578 -33.50 -33.23 21.07
N MET A 579 -33.93 -32.69 19.94
CA MET A 579 -34.94 -33.25 19.04
C MET A 579 -34.37 -33.58 17.65
N ALA A 580 -35.12 -34.36 16.87
CA ALA A 580 -34.74 -34.68 15.49
C ALA A 580 -34.86 -33.40 14.67
N ARG A 581 -34.12 -33.30 13.56
CA ARG A 581 -34.42 -32.24 12.60
C ARG A 581 -35.81 -32.50 12.04
N GLY A 582 -36.69 -31.52 12.13
CA GLY A 582 -38.08 -31.63 11.72
C GLY A 582 -38.85 -30.33 11.95
N VAL A 583 -40.09 -30.31 11.50
CA VAL A 583 -41.02 -29.18 11.70
C VAL A 583 -41.23 -28.95 13.20
N GLU A 584 -41.35 -30.03 13.97
CA GLU A 584 -41.57 -30.07 15.41
C GLU A 584 -40.46 -29.36 16.19
N GLN A 585 -39.21 -29.47 15.74
CA GLN A 585 -38.08 -28.80 16.38
C GLN A 585 -38.21 -27.27 16.27
N ILE A 586 -38.64 -26.76 15.12
CA ILE A 586 -38.86 -25.32 14.90
C ILE A 586 -40.09 -24.83 15.67
N VAL A 587 -41.15 -25.65 15.73
CA VAL A 587 -42.32 -25.41 16.60
C VAL A 587 -41.86 -25.23 18.05
N VAL A 588 -40.99 -26.10 18.56
CA VAL A 588 -40.46 -26.01 19.93
C VAL A 588 -39.64 -24.74 20.14
N PHE A 589 -38.79 -24.33 19.19
CA PHE A 589 -38.04 -23.07 19.30
C PHE A 589 -38.98 -21.88 19.49
N LEU A 590 -39.98 -21.73 18.61
CA LEU A 590 -40.94 -20.63 18.70
C LEU A 590 -41.78 -20.69 19.99
N SER A 591 -42.13 -21.90 20.44
CA SER A 591 -42.88 -22.11 21.69
C SER A 591 -42.09 -21.72 22.93
N ILE A 592 -40.78 -22.03 22.96
CA ILE A 592 -39.87 -21.61 24.05
C ILE A 592 -39.79 -20.08 24.10
N LEU A 593 -39.66 -19.42 22.95
CA LEU A 593 -39.66 -17.96 22.87
C LEU A 593 -40.98 -17.37 23.37
N LYS A 594 -42.13 -17.93 22.96
CA LYS A 594 -43.46 -17.52 23.45
C LYS A 594 -43.63 -17.74 24.96
N ALA A 595 -43.04 -18.80 25.49
CA ALA A 595 -42.93 -19.04 26.93
C ALA A 595 -41.91 -18.11 27.61
N GLY A 596 -41.25 -17.19 26.90
CA GLY A 596 -40.27 -16.21 27.43
C GLY A 596 -38.86 -16.77 27.70
N GLY A 597 -38.63 -18.05 27.42
CA GLY A 597 -37.32 -18.67 27.55
C GLY A 597 -36.46 -18.46 26.31
N ALA A 598 -35.19 -18.85 26.40
CA ALA A 598 -34.27 -18.92 25.27
C ALA A 598 -33.99 -20.38 24.92
N TYR A 599 -34.05 -20.72 23.63
CA TYR A 599 -33.77 -22.10 23.22
C TYR A 599 -32.26 -22.35 23.07
N VAL A 600 -31.82 -23.55 23.43
CA VAL A 600 -30.45 -24.01 23.25
C VAL A 600 -30.48 -25.30 22.43
N PRO A 601 -30.16 -25.24 21.12
CA PRO A 601 -30.11 -26.45 20.30
C PRO A 601 -29.02 -27.40 20.80
N LEU A 602 -29.40 -28.65 21.09
CA LEU A 602 -28.51 -29.72 21.55
C LEU A 602 -28.50 -30.83 20.50
N ASP A 603 -27.58 -30.75 19.53
CA ASP A 603 -27.49 -31.76 18.45
C ASP A 603 -27.26 -33.17 19.02
N ARG A 604 -28.20 -34.07 18.73
CA ARG A 604 -28.23 -35.45 19.22
C ARG A 604 -27.04 -36.30 18.78
N GLU A 605 -26.37 -35.92 17.69
CA GLU A 605 -25.18 -36.63 17.21
C GLU A 605 -23.91 -36.24 17.98
N GLN A 606 -23.97 -35.19 18.80
CA GLN A 606 -22.84 -34.84 19.64
C GLN A 606 -22.65 -35.86 20.78
N PRO A 607 -21.39 -36.17 21.14
CA PRO A 607 -21.11 -37.09 22.24
C PRO A 607 -21.77 -36.64 23.56
N GLY A 608 -22.35 -37.58 24.31
CA GLY A 608 -23.01 -37.31 25.59
C GLY A 608 -22.21 -36.42 26.56
N PRO A 609 -20.89 -36.66 26.79
CA PRO A 609 -20.08 -35.80 27.65
C PRO A 609 -20.02 -34.33 27.20
N ARG A 610 -20.09 -34.08 25.88
CA ARG A 610 -20.13 -32.71 25.33
C ARG A 610 -21.48 -32.05 25.63
N LEU A 611 -22.58 -32.78 25.43
CA LEU A 611 -23.93 -32.32 25.73
C LEU A 611 -24.12 -32.03 27.23
N ALA A 612 -23.64 -32.92 28.11
CA ALA A 612 -23.61 -32.69 29.55
C ALA A 612 -22.82 -31.44 29.92
N GLY A 613 -21.65 -31.25 29.31
CA GLY A 613 -20.83 -30.05 29.51
C GLY A 613 -21.56 -28.76 29.10
N MET A 614 -22.28 -28.77 27.99
CA MET A 614 -23.08 -27.63 27.51
C MET A 614 -24.27 -27.33 28.44
N VAL A 615 -24.98 -28.36 28.91
CA VAL A 615 -26.06 -28.20 29.89
C VAL A 615 -25.56 -27.64 31.21
N ALA A 616 -24.43 -28.15 31.73
CA ALA A 616 -23.83 -27.66 32.96
C ALA A 616 -23.32 -26.21 32.82
N ASP A 617 -22.61 -25.89 31.74
CA ASP A 617 -22.05 -24.55 31.50
C ASP A 617 -23.14 -23.49 31.29
N GLY A 618 -24.22 -23.85 30.59
CA GLY A 618 -25.37 -22.99 30.38
C GLY A 618 -26.33 -22.89 31.57
N GLY A 619 -26.18 -23.75 32.60
CA GLY A 619 -27.16 -23.83 33.69
C GLY A 619 -28.57 -24.21 33.21
N ILE A 620 -28.65 -25.08 32.20
CA ILE A 620 -29.91 -25.45 31.54
C ILE A 620 -30.72 -26.33 32.49
N GLY A 621 -31.91 -25.88 32.91
CA GLY A 621 -32.79 -26.63 33.83
C GLY A 621 -33.85 -27.49 33.14
N PHE A 622 -34.13 -27.22 31.86
CA PHE A 622 -35.19 -27.88 31.09
C PHE A 622 -34.64 -28.42 29.77
N VAL A 623 -35.02 -29.65 29.40
CA VAL A 623 -34.68 -30.23 28.09
C VAL A 623 -35.91 -30.83 27.43
N VAL A 624 -36.23 -30.36 26.23
CA VAL A 624 -37.30 -30.93 25.38
C VAL A 624 -36.73 -32.03 24.48
N ARG A 625 -37.41 -33.17 24.42
CA ARG A 625 -37.04 -34.34 23.59
C ARG A 625 -38.25 -34.95 22.88
N ASP A 626 -37.98 -35.76 21.86
CA ASP A 626 -38.99 -36.59 21.18
C ASP A 626 -39.57 -37.66 22.14
N GLU A 627 -40.62 -38.37 21.74
CA GLU A 627 -41.35 -39.36 22.55
C GLU A 627 -40.53 -40.62 22.86
N ALA A 628 -39.69 -41.05 21.91
CA ALA A 628 -38.82 -42.22 22.02
C ALA A 628 -37.35 -41.81 21.82
N PRO A 629 -36.78 -41.03 22.76
CA PRO A 629 -35.44 -40.49 22.59
C PRO A 629 -34.40 -41.63 22.64
N THR A 630 -33.48 -41.66 21.68
CA THR A 630 -32.27 -42.50 21.75
C THR A 630 -31.19 -41.81 22.59
N GLY A 631 -30.52 -42.58 23.44
CA GLY A 631 -29.53 -42.09 24.40
C GLY A 631 -30.09 -41.16 25.48
N GLY A 632 -29.22 -40.49 26.22
CA GLY A 632 -29.61 -39.54 27.27
C GLY A 632 -28.97 -39.81 28.64
N GLU A 633 -28.01 -40.72 28.70
CA GLU A 633 -27.22 -41.05 29.89
C GLU A 633 -26.44 -39.84 30.44
N TRP A 634 -26.33 -38.78 29.63
CA TRP A 634 -25.68 -37.53 29.95
C TRP A 634 -26.59 -36.52 30.67
N LEU A 635 -27.91 -36.76 30.73
CA LEU A 635 -28.86 -35.90 31.43
C LEU A 635 -28.73 -36.13 32.94
N GLY A 636 -28.47 -35.07 33.70
CA GLY A 636 -28.44 -35.13 35.17
C GLY A 636 -29.84 -35.29 35.77
N GLU A 637 -29.91 -35.80 37.01
CA GLU A 637 -31.18 -36.00 37.73
C GLU A 637 -31.93 -34.68 38.00
N ASP A 638 -31.21 -33.57 38.09
CA ASP A 638 -31.77 -32.23 38.34
C ASP A 638 -32.40 -31.59 37.09
N ILE A 639 -32.28 -32.23 35.92
CA ILE A 639 -32.79 -31.71 34.65
C ILE A 639 -34.24 -32.16 34.43
N LYS A 640 -35.15 -31.20 34.26
CA LYS A 640 -36.54 -31.51 33.92
C LYS A 640 -36.66 -31.83 32.43
N VAL A 641 -36.81 -33.13 32.13
CA VAL A 641 -37.02 -33.61 30.76
C VAL A 641 -38.51 -33.51 30.38
N LEU A 642 -38.79 -32.85 29.27
CA LEU A 642 -40.15 -32.65 28.75
C LEU A 642 -40.29 -33.38 27.40
N SER A 643 -41.33 -34.21 27.27
CA SER A 643 -41.63 -34.90 26.01
C SER A 643 -42.46 -34.01 25.09
N TYR A 644 -42.06 -33.88 23.82
CA TYR A 644 -42.78 -33.10 22.81
C TYR A 644 -44.24 -33.53 22.69
N GLY A 645 -44.53 -34.82 22.50
CA GLY A 645 -45.89 -35.32 22.34
C GLY A 645 -46.79 -35.07 23.55
N ALA A 646 -46.22 -35.13 24.76
CA ALA A 646 -46.96 -34.77 25.98
C ALA A 646 -47.28 -33.27 26.04
N LEU A 647 -46.36 -32.41 25.59
CA LEU A 647 -46.61 -30.97 25.45
C LEU A 647 -47.65 -30.70 24.36
N ALA A 648 -47.56 -31.38 23.21
CA ALA A 648 -48.41 -31.17 22.04
C ALA A 648 -49.85 -31.65 22.22
N ALA A 649 -50.06 -32.66 23.07
CA ALA A 649 -51.37 -33.17 23.46
C ALA A 649 -52.05 -32.36 24.58
N SER A 650 -51.41 -31.29 25.07
CA SER A 650 -51.98 -30.45 26.13
C SER A 650 -53.12 -29.58 25.62
N ASP A 651 -54.22 -29.56 26.35
CA ASP A 651 -55.37 -28.66 26.14
C ASP A 651 -55.23 -27.35 26.95
N LEU A 652 -54.04 -27.07 27.50
CA LEU A 652 -53.79 -25.82 28.21
C LEU A 652 -53.72 -24.65 27.21
N GLU A 653 -54.70 -23.77 27.28
CA GLU A 653 -54.70 -22.50 26.55
C GLU A 653 -53.92 -21.42 27.32
N ASP A 654 -53.36 -20.49 26.55
CA ASP A 654 -52.77 -19.21 26.97
C ASP A 654 -51.66 -19.22 28.04
N ALA A 655 -50.42 -19.04 27.55
CA ALA A 655 -49.43 -18.22 28.24
C ALA A 655 -49.25 -16.91 27.47
N VAL A 656 -50.26 -16.02 27.44
CA VAL A 656 -50.06 -14.66 26.91
C VAL A 656 -49.10 -13.92 27.85
N ARG A 657 -47.83 -13.85 27.48
CA ARG A 657 -46.82 -13.05 28.18
C ARG A 657 -46.64 -11.72 27.46
N ASP A 658 -46.49 -10.66 28.24
CA ASP A 658 -46.22 -9.30 27.79
C ASP A 658 -44.90 -9.25 26.98
N THR A 659 -45.00 -9.32 25.64
CA THR A 659 -43.86 -9.30 24.72
C THR A 659 -43.14 -7.96 24.69
N ALA A 660 -43.74 -6.90 25.23
CA ALA A 660 -43.19 -5.55 25.22
C ALA A 660 -41.86 -5.41 26.01
N LYS A 661 -41.44 -6.43 26.75
CA LYS A 661 -40.28 -6.39 27.66
C LYS A 661 -39.11 -7.31 27.30
N ILE A 662 -39.19 -8.10 26.22
CA ILE A 662 -38.21 -9.17 25.93
C ILE A 662 -37.22 -8.85 24.78
N GLY A 663 -37.28 -7.66 24.16
CA GLY A 663 -36.44 -7.32 22.99
C GLY A 663 -34.92 -7.39 23.21
N ALA A 664 -34.46 -7.10 24.43
CA ALA A 664 -33.06 -7.23 24.83
C ALA A 664 -32.73 -8.61 25.43
N ASP A 665 -33.73 -9.45 25.69
CA ASP A 665 -33.53 -10.76 26.26
C ASP A 665 -32.96 -11.72 25.21
N THR A 666 -32.26 -12.74 25.70
CA THR A 666 -31.70 -13.82 24.89
C THR A 666 -32.83 -14.60 24.21
N ALA A 667 -32.76 -14.71 22.88
CA ALA A 667 -33.64 -15.57 22.09
C ALA A 667 -33.08 -17.00 22.02
N TYR A 668 -31.76 -17.13 21.83
CA TYR A 668 -31.11 -18.43 21.81
C TYR A 668 -29.68 -18.38 22.32
N VAL A 669 -29.17 -19.56 22.66
CA VAL A 669 -27.76 -19.80 22.93
C VAL A 669 -27.22 -20.87 21.99
N MET A 670 -26.16 -20.57 21.27
CA MET A 670 -25.45 -21.55 20.44
C MET A 670 -24.02 -21.73 20.94
N PHE A 671 -23.60 -22.97 21.08
CA PHE A 671 -22.27 -23.30 21.58
C PHE A 671 -21.26 -23.44 20.44
N THR A 672 -20.15 -22.72 20.54
CA THR A 672 -19.04 -22.80 19.58
C THR A 672 -17.85 -23.56 20.18
N SER A 673 -16.97 -24.08 19.32
CA SER A 673 -15.67 -24.61 19.74
C SER A 673 -14.81 -23.50 20.32
N GLY A 674 -14.67 -23.43 21.64
CA GLY A 674 -13.74 -22.49 22.27
C GLY A 674 -12.29 -22.90 22.00
N SER A 675 -11.41 -21.92 21.76
CA SER A 675 -9.96 -22.12 21.62
C SER A 675 -9.31 -22.81 22.84
N SER A 676 -9.97 -22.79 23.99
CA SER A 676 -9.58 -23.46 25.22
C SER A 676 -10.04 -24.93 25.31
N GLY A 677 -10.66 -25.48 24.27
CA GLY A 677 -11.20 -26.86 24.26
C GLY A 677 -12.54 -27.03 25.00
N ARG A 678 -13.01 -26.01 25.74
CA ARG A 678 -14.35 -25.98 26.35
C ARG A 678 -15.32 -25.21 25.45
N PRO A 679 -16.52 -25.77 25.13
CA PRO A 679 -17.54 -25.05 24.38
C PRO A 679 -17.92 -23.73 25.07
N LYS A 680 -18.21 -22.68 24.30
CA LYS A 680 -18.67 -21.37 24.81
C LYS A 680 -20.06 -21.06 24.25
N GLY A 681 -21.02 -20.77 25.13
CA GLY A 681 -22.38 -20.39 24.73
C GLY A 681 -22.47 -18.92 24.32
N VAL A 682 -22.80 -18.67 23.05
CA VAL A 682 -23.05 -17.32 22.53
C VAL A 682 -24.53 -16.98 22.74
N GLN A 683 -24.81 -16.01 23.60
CA GLN A 683 -26.17 -15.52 23.83
C GLN A 683 -26.56 -14.48 22.78
N VAL A 684 -27.61 -14.77 22.01
CA VAL A 684 -28.09 -13.87 20.95
C VAL A 684 -29.46 -13.31 21.33
N PRO A 685 -29.60 -11.98 21.46
CA PRO A 685 -30.87 -11.38 21.84
C PRO A 685 -31.85 -11.32 20.66
N HIS A 686 -33.15 -11.21 20.96
CA HIS A 686 -34.21 -11.09 19.94
C HIS A 686 -33.90 -10.02 18.89
N ARG A 687 -33.46 -8.82 19.31
CA ARG A 687 -33.13 -7.71 18.42
C ARG A 687 -32.04 -8.04 17.38
N ALA A 688 -31.10 -8.93 17.71
CA ALA A 688 -30.02 -9.32 16.79
C ALA A 688 -30.57 -10.24 15.68
N VAL A 689 -31.49 -11.14 16.03
CA VAL A 689 -32.20 -11.99 15.05
C VAL A 689 -33.08 -11.14 14.13
N LEU A 690 -33.80 -10.16 14.68
CA LEU A 690 -34.58 -9.22 13.86
C LEU A 690 -33.71 -8.44 12.87
N ARG A 691 -32.55 -7.96 13.33
CA ARG A 691 -31.61 -7.23 12.47
C ARG A 691 -31.12 -8.07 11.30
N LEU A 692 -30.92 -9.37 11.51
CA LEU A 692 -30.58 -10.33 10.46
C LEU A 692 -31.76 -10.61 9.53
N ALA A 693 -32.95 -10.84 10.09
CA ALA A 693 -34.04 -11.46 9.36
C ALA A 693 -34.97 -10.47 8.63
N VAL A 694 -35.18 -9.27 9.15
CA VAL A 694 -36.16 -8.33 8.61
C VAL A 694 -35.49 -7.35 7.65
N GLU A 695 -35.95 -7.35 6.40
CA GLU A 695 -35.40 -6.53 5.30
C GLU A 695 -33.86 -6.57 5.21
N PRO A 696 -33.26 -7.78 5.11
CA PRO A 696 -31.82 -7.97 5.21
C PRO A 696 -30.99 -7.23 4.15
N GLY A 697 -31.60 -6.83 3.03
CA GLY A 697 -30.92 -6.17 1.90
C GLY A 697 -30.02 -7.08 1.07
N PHE A 698 -29.62 -8.25 1.59
CA PHE A 698 -28.74 -9.19 0.90
C PHE A 698 -29.48 -10.35 0.19
N ALA A 699 -30.76 -10.58 0.49
CA ALA A 699 -31.60 -11.58 -0.16
C ALA A 699 -33.09 -11.20 -0.08
N SER A 700 -33.91 -11.78 -0.96
CA SER A 700 -35.36 -11.53 -1.02
C SER A 700 -36.14 -12.65 -0.30
N PHE A 701 -36.88 -12.25 0.75
CA PHE A 701 -37.82 -13.09 1.48
C PHE A 701 -39.23 -12.52 1.32
N GLY A 702 -40.26 -13.34 1.52
CA GLY A 702 -41.65 -12.90 1.37
C GLY A 702 -42.63 -14.01 1.07
N PRO A 703 -43.94 -13.70 1.04
CA PRO A 703 -44.98 -14.59 0.52
C PRO A 703 -44.60 -15.18 -0.84
N GLY A 704 -44.79 -16.49 -0.99
CA GLY A 704 -44.46 -17.24 -2.21
C GLY A 704 -42.98 -17.62 -2.36
N LYS A 705 -42.08 -17.13 -1.49
CA LYS A 705 -40.69 -17.59 -1.42
C LYS A 705 -40.58 -18.82 -0.53
N ARG A 706 -39.56 -19.63 -0.80
CA ARG A 706 -39.28 -20.89 -0.11
C ARG A 706 -37.80 -20.93 0.27
N VAL A 707 -37.50 -21.11 1.54
CA VAL A 707 -36.13 -21.16 2.08
C VAL A 707 -35.87 -22.56 2.58
N ALA A 708 -34.80 -23.21 2.12
CA ALA A 708 -34.43 -24.52 2.62
C ALA A 708 -33.74 -24.41 3.97
N GLN A 709 -34.14 -25.25 4.91
CA GLN A 709 -33.49 -25.44 6.20
C GLN A 709 -32.61 -26.69 6.09
N ILE A 710 -31.31 -26.50 5.85
CA ILE A 710 -30.33 -27.59 5.68
C ILE A 710 -29.22 -27.55 6.74
N ALA A 711 -28.96 -26.39 7.35
CA ALA A 711 -27.95 -26.27 8.39
C ALA A 711 -28.35 -27.06 9.65
N THR A 712 -27.36 -27.55 10.42
CA THR A 712 -27.68 -28.06 11.76
C THR A 712 -28.23 -26.92 12.61
N THR A 713 -29.28 -27.17 13.38
CA THR A 713 -29.90 -26.14 14.23
C THR A 713 -28.99 -25.71 15.38
N SER A 714 -27.90 -26.45 15.64
CA SER A 714 -26.82 -26.05 16.55
C SER A 714 -25.75 -25.15 15.90
N PHE A 715 -25.97 -24.70 14.66
CA PHE A 715 -25.14 -23.77 13.94
C PHE A 715 -25.94 -22.52 13.57
N ASP A 716 -25.31 -21.34 13.62
CA ASP A 716 -25.98 -20.05 13.49
C ASP A 716 -26.57 -19.81 12.10
N ALA A 717 -26.06 -20.46 11.06
CA ALA A 717 -26.70 -20.45 9.74
C ALA A 717 -28.16 -20.94 9.75
N ALA A 718 -28.56 -21.82 10.68
CA ALA A 718 -29.96 -22.20 10.80
C ALA A 718 -30.86 -21.02 11.24
N THR A 719 -30.30 -20.03 11.94
CA THR A 719 -30.99 -18.78 12.30
C THR A 719 -31.40 -18.02 11.04
N TYR A 720 -30.50 -17.96 10.05
CA TYR A 720 -30.80 -17.38 8.74
C TYR A 720 -31.93 -18.14 8.04
N GLU A 721 -31.81 -19.47 7.93
CA GLU A 721 -32.78 -20.28 7.20
C GLU A 721 -34.19 -20.22 7.81
N ILE A 722 -34.29 -20.32 9.14
CA ILE A 722 -35.56 -20.38 9.87
C ILE A 722 -36.18 -18.98 9.98
N TRP A 723 -35.44 -18.01 10.53
CA TRP A 723 -36.04 -16.74 10.92
C TRP A 723 -36.20 -15.77 9.74
N CYS A 724 -35.30 -15.78 8.74
CA CYS A 724 -35.53 -14.99 7.52
C CYS A 724 -36.78 -15.50 6.77
N ALA A 725 -37.08 -16.79 6.85
CA ALA A 725 -38.31 -17.31 6.26
C ALA A 725 -39.55 -16.89 7.06
N LEU A 726 -39.60 -17.26 8.34
CA LEU A 726 -40.79 -17.10 9.18
C LEU A 726 -41.13 -15.64 9.47
N LEU A 727 -40.15 -14.74 9.58
CA LEU A 727 -40.37 -13.34 9.92
C LEU A 727 -40.71 -12.45 8.71
N ASN A 728 -40.77 -13.05 7.51
CA ASN A 728 -41.14 -12.37 6.27
C ASN A 728 -42.30 -13.04 5.51
N GLY A 729 -42.92 -14.10 6.05
CA GLY A 729 -44.06 -14.76 5.40
C GLY A 729 -43.67 -15.77 4.31
N ALA A 730 -42.40 -16.18 4.23
CA ALA A 730 -41.96 -17.24 3.33
C ALA A 730 -42.20 -18.64 3.94
N THR A 731 -42.11 -19.69 3.12
CA THR A 731 -42.13 -21.07 3.61
C THR A 731 -40.71 -21.53 3.97
N CYS A 732 -40.51 -22.02 5.20
CA CYS A 732 -39.30 -22.72 5.61
C CYS A 732 -39.46 -24.22 5.32
N VAL A 733 -38.70 -24.71 4.34
CA VAL A 733 -38.73 -26.09 3.86
C VAL A 733 -37.65 -26.89 4.59
N VAL A 734 -38.05 -27.75 5.52
CA VAL A 734 -37.13 -28.59 6.29
C VAL A 734 -36.66 -29.74 5.41
N VAL A 735 -35.37 -29.75 5.10
CA VAL A 735 -34.74 -30.80 4.31
C VAL A 735 -34.19 -31.88 5.23
N GLU A 736 -34.38 -33.14 4.82
CA GLU A 736 -33.85 -34.28 5.55
C GLU A 736 -32.33 -34.16 5.76
N ARG A 737 -31.86 -34.50 6.96
CA ARG A 737 -30.45 -34.34 7.35
C ARG A 737 -29.50 -35.06 6.38
N GLU A 738 -29.82 -36.31 6.01
CA GLU A 738 -28.99 -37.11 5.09
C GLU A 738 -28.91 -36.51 3.69
N ALA A 739 -30.02 -35.93 3.20
CA ALA A 739 -30.04 -35.26 1.90
C ALA A 739 -29.11 -34.04 1.85
N ALA A 740 -28.81 -33.40 2.98
CA ALA A 740 -27.86 -32.28 3.04
C ALA A 740 -26.39 -32.71 2.82
N TYR A 741 -26.08 -34.02 2.91
CA TYR A 741 -24.72 -34.54 2.73
C TYR A 741 -24.46 -35.14 1.33
N ASP A 742 -25.51 -35.33 0.52
CA ASP A 742 -25.46 -35.89 -0.83
C ASP A 742 -26.01 -34.89 -1.88
N GLY A 743 -25.16 -34.49 -2.84
CA GLY A 743 -25.50 -33.42 -3.80
C GLY A 743 -26.72 -33.74 -4.66
N ALA A 744 -26.91 -35.00 -5.06
CA ALA A 744 -28.05 -35.40 -5.87
C ALA A 744 -29.37 -35.34 -5.07
N SER A 745 -29.35 -35.83 -3.83
CA SER A 745 -30.47 -35.76 -2.91
C SER A 745 -30.82 -34.30 -2.56
N LEU A 746 -29.82 -33.46 -2.34
CA LEU A 746 -30.01 -32.02 -2.09
C LEU A 746 -30.63 -31.30 -3.29
N ALA A 747 -30.14 -31.59 -4.50
CA ALA A 747 -30.70 -31.04 -5.73
C ALA A 747 -32.17 -31.45 -5.92
N SER A 748 -32.51 -32.71 -5.62
CA SER A 748 -33.89 -33.20 -5.66
C SER A 748 -34.77 -32.48 -4.63
N ALA A 749 -34.27 -32.28 -3.40
CA ALA A 749 -34.96 -31.51 -2.38
C ALA A 749 -35.20 -30.06 -2.78
N PHE A 750 -34.28 -29.43 -3.51
CA PHE A 750 -34.43 -28.06 -4.00
C PHE A 750 -35.41 -27.93 -5.17
N GLN A 751 -35.46 -28.91 -6.07
CA GLN A 751 -36.40 -28.92 -7.19
C GLN A 751 -37.85 -29.14 -6.72
N GLY A 752 -38.04 -29.82 -5.58
CA GLY A 752 -39.35 -30.17 -5.05
C GLY A 752 -39.99 -31.35 -5.81
N ALA A 753 -41.02 -31.96 -5.21
CA ALA A 753 -41.80 -32.99 -5.90
C ALA A 753 -42.54 -32.40 -7.11
N SER A 754 -42.68 -33.18 -8.20
CA SER A 754 -43.32 -32.75 -9.46
C SER A 754 -44.60 -31.94 -9.24
N GLY A 755 -44.56 -30.64 -9.54
CA GLY A 755 -45.68 -29.70 -9.39
C GLY A 755 -45.59 -28.72 -8.23
N ARG A 756 -44.60 -28.83 -7.34
CA ARG A 756 -44.31 -27.82 -6.30
C ARG A 756 -43.28 -26.80 -6.78
N VAL A 757 -43.37 -25.57 -6.27
CA VAL A 757 -42.34 -24.53 -6.51
C VAL A 757 -41.06 -24.93 -5.76
N GLY A 758 -39.91 -24.83 -6.42
CA GLY A 758 -38.61 -25.15 -5.83
C GLY A 758 -38.17 -24.17 -4.73
N VAL A 759 -37.04 -24.49 -4.08
CA VAL A 759 -36.37 -23.64 -3.10
C VAL A 759 -35.79 -22.41 -3.78
N HIS A 760 -35.96 -21.24 -3.17
CA HIS A 760 -35.47 -19.96 -3.67
C HIS A 760 -34.18 -19.49 -2.99
N SER A 761 -33.95 -19.92 -1.74
CA SER A 761 -32.79 -19.51 -0.96
C SER A 761 -32.37 -20.61 0.01
N THR A 762 -31.07 -20.72 0.24
CA THR A 762 -30.45 -21.59 1.24
C THR A 762 -29.08 -21.03 1.61
N PHE A 763 -28.53 -21.42 2.76
CA PHE A 763 -27.14 -21.17 3.10
C PHE A 763 -26.29 -22.40 2.75
N LEU A 764 -25.13 -22.19 2.12
CA LEU A 764 -24.17 -23.26 1.83
C LEU A 764 -22.81 -22.88 2.39
N THR A 765 -22.18 -23.80 3.12
CA THR A 765 -20.75 -23.68 3.40
C THR A 765 -19.96 -23.96 2.11
N VAL A 766 -18.75 -23.43 2.00
CA VAL A 766 -17.84 -23.70 0.86
C VAL A 766 -17.68 -25.21 0.62
N SER A 767 -17.57 -26.00 1.69
CA SER A 767 -17.45 -27.45 1.60
C SER A 767 -18.69 -28.16 1.07
N VAL A 768 -19.90 -27.64 1.31
CA VAL A 768 -21.13 -28.21 0.74
C VAL A 768 -21.32 -27.73 -0.70
N PHE A 769 -20.96 -26.48 -1.01
CA PHE A 769 -21.06 -25.92 -2.37
C PHE A 769 -20.11 -26.60 -3.36
N ASN A 770 -18.90 -26.97 -2.92
CA ASN A 770 -17.87 -27.60 -3.76
C ASN A 770 -18.04 -29.12 -3.93
N ARG A 771 -19.02 -29.74 -3.27
CA ARG A 771 -19.38 -31.15 -3.47
C ARG A 771 -20.36 -31.26 -4.63
#